data_AF-A0A1L9GTK6-F1
#
_entry.id   AF-A0A1L9GTK6-F1
#
_cell.length_a   1.000
_cell.length_b   1.000
_cell.length_c   1.000
_cell.angle_alpha   90.00
_cell.angle_beta   90.00
_cell.angle_gamma   90.00
#
_symmetry.space_group_name_H-M   'P 1'
#
loop_
_entity.id
_entity.type
_entity.pdbx_description
1 polymer ?
#
loop_
_entity_poly.entity_id
_entity_poly.type
_entity_poly.pdbx_seq_one_letter_code
_entity_poly.pdbx_strand_id
1 'polypeptide(L)'
;MGKAQSALEYLITYGWAILIIAVVISLLYLYVAVPKIIVPSTCSFLTGAVCQDMIFGTNATTHATTMGLFITNSRKYPIYDPELYASVNGKNTTAVQCKPSFVLPGGSVICVLEIPGVSSTLGQFFSGSIYLNASYCGLAPKPSSPSSCSTVPKETYKGIYSAHAEPLVSPSYTLSLSVVNSTNPANNAKDELIARVDLLGYPQSGATVNLTATFTKNGTNAVPPYSLQSQFVTTGTNGQAIDYIWGTTVSNVTVNANYAGLNATKTINFVAVVPIFFNISNIPTSLQSNPSGIATIDGVSYSYSQLTKKPTNFDWGCNTTHTYSFDPIIYNSSGTRFVFKSVTIDGFTSDSNSGSATVSTCKSQNVAVSYAEQYELYDIASPSIGGTVSPATSWYAPSSSVTISETPNTTGHYVFIDWTCTGTGCYSGTATSTSVTLNNPINETAVFQSTTTSTSTTSTSTTTSTTSTSTTTSTTSTSTSTTSTSTTTSTSTTTSTSTTSTSTTSTSTTTSTTSTSTSTTSTSTTTSTSTTTSTSTTTSTSTTTSTSTSTTSTSTTTILSCTSGSYASGPECDAYDCAHLGADCFTVYSCTTGSSTGCSDTSGNSCSPSGCAIDGTTSTTTSTTSTSTSTTSVTGGGGGCVSGNDTILAFNGTYVTVSNLKIGEVVYGYNTFGMKLTKERITYITESYSQFLEMINGKIGVTPSDQPMYVRNGTYTGWVKNPSVIKPGWSIYDPYNMSWVSVRNVTYLTGAYPVYNIYTNGTNDYIVNGALTDLKIP
;
A
#
# COMPACT_ATOMS: atom_id res chain seq x y z
N MET A 1 33.08 -42.58 69.99
CA MET A 1 32.43 -41.74 68.96
C MET A 1 33.16 -41.71 67.60
N GLY A 2 34.49 -41.92 67.52
CA GLY A 2 35.22 -41.78 66.24
C GLY A 2 34.93 -42.81 65.12
N LYS A 3 34.48 -44.04 65.42
CA LYS A 3 34.23 -45.06 64.38
C LYS A 3 32.96 -44.79 63.55
N ALA A 4 31.99 -44.06 64.10
CA ALA A 4 30.75 -43.72 63.39
C ALA A 4 30.96 -42.56 62.40
N GLN A 5 31.89 -41.65 62.70
CA GLN A 5 32.20 -40.51 61.83
C GLN A 5 32.90 -40.96 60.55
N SER A 6 33.88 -41.87 60.64
CA SER A 6 34.53 -42.43 59.44
C SER A 6 33.57 -43.25 58.57
N ALA A 7 32.63 -43.96 59.17
CA ALA A 7 31.61 -44.69 58.41
C ALA A 7 30.66 -43.76 57.64
N LEU A 8 30.33 -42.59 58.22
CA LEU A 8 29.49 -41.58 57.58
C LEU A 8 30.20 -40.90 56.39
N GLU A 9 31.49 -40.59 56.52
CA GLU A 9 32.29 -40.02 55.43
C GLU A 9 32.42 -40.98 54.25
N TYR A 10 32.64 -42.27 54.52
CA TYR A 10 32.62 -43.29 53.47
C TYR A 10 31.26 -43.36 52.78
N LEU A 11 30.16 -43.38 53.53
CA LEU A 11 28.82 -43.48 52.93
C LEU A 11 28.47 -42.26 52.06
N ILE A 12 28.90 -41.06 52.45
CA ILE A 12 28.71 -39.84 51.64
C ILE A 12 29.56 -39.90 50.37
N THR A 13 30.84 -40.24 50.48
CA THR A 13 31.76 -40.21 49.33
C THR A 13 31.37 -41.25 48.27
N TYR A 14 31.04 -42.47 48.69
CA TYR A 14 30.58 -43.52 47.77
C TYR A 14 29.14 -43.29 47.30
N GLY A 15 28.29 -42.64 48.12
CA GLY A 15 26.95 -42.21 47.70
C GLY A 15 26.98 -41.24 46.52
N TRP A 16 27.86 -40.24 46.56
CA TRP A 16 28.06 -39.32 45.44
C TRP A 16 28.65 -40.03 44.21
N ALA A 17 29.62 -40.92 44.38
CA ALA A 17 30.20 -41.67 43.26
C ALA A 17 29.15 -42.53 42.54
N ILE A 18 28.30 -43.24 43.29
CA ILE A 18 27.23 -44.06 42.71
C ILE A 18 26.17 -43.19 42.02
N LEU A 19 25.83 -42.03 42.59
CA LEU A 19 24.88 -41.10 41.97
C LEU A 19 25.41 -40.54 40.66
N ILE A 20 26.69 -40.16 40.60
CA ILE A 20 27.33 -39.68 39.37
C ILE A 20 27.35 -40.79 38.30
N ILE A 21 27.70 -42.03 38.68
CA ILE A 21 27.68 -43.18 37.77
C ILE A 21 26.27 -43.43 37.24
N ALA A 22 25.23 -43.35 38.09
CA ALA A 22 23.85 -43.49 37.67
C ALA A 22 23.41 -42.39 36.69
N VAL A 23 23.77 -41.13 36.95
CA VAL A 23 23.49 -40.00 36.04
C VAL A 23 24.18 -40.18 34.70
N VAL A 24 25.46 -40.59 34.69
CA VAL A 24 26.22 -40.83 33.45
C VAL A 24 25.61 -42.00 32.67
N ILE A 25 25.24 -43.10 33.32
CA ILE A 25 24.55 -44.24 32.67
C ILE A 25 23.18 -43.83 32.14
N SER A 26 22.41 -43.02 32.86
CA SER A 26 21.13 -42.50 32.38
C SER A 26 21.27 -41.56 31.19
N LEU A 27 22.30 -40.70 31.17
CA LEU A 27 22.61 -39.84 30.02
C LEU A 27 23.09 -40.65 28.82
N LEU A 28 23.92 -41.68 29.03
CA LEU A 28 24.35 -42.61 27.98
C LEU A 28 23.18 -43.43 27.45
N TYR A 29 22.29 -43.90 28.32
CA TYR A 29 21.06 -44.59 27.92
C TYR A 29 20.14 -43.65 27.15
N LEU A 30 20.00 -42.38 27.56
CA LEU A 30 19.26 -41.39 26.79
C LEU A 30 19.90 -41.14 25.43
N TYR A 31 21.24 -41.14 25.33
CA TYR A 31 21.93 -40.96 24.05
C TYR A 31 21.87 -42.19 23.13
N VAL A 32 21.80 -43.40 23.69
CA VAL A 32 21.78 -44.68 22.95
C VAL A 32 20.37 -45.20 22.67
N ALA A 33 19.41 -44.92 23.56
CA ALA A 33 18.02 -45.39 23.51
C ALA A 33 17.04 -44.36 22.99
N VAL A 34 17.42 -43.08 22.84
CA VAL A 34 16.65 -42.15 21.99
C VAL A 34 16.80 -42.64 20.56
N PRO A 35 15.71 -43.10 19.91
CA PRO A 35 15.79 -43.52 18.52
C PRO A 35 16.24 -42.31 17.69
N LYS A 36 16.87 -42.57 16.53
CA LYS A 36 17.29 -41.57 15.53
C LYS A 36 16.09 -40.84 14.87
N ILE A 37 15.06 -40.47 15.63
CA ILE A 37 13.82 -39.76 15.26
C ILE A 37 14.05 -38.23 15.19
N ILE A 38 15.27 -37.74 15.45
CA ILE A 38 15.55 -36.30 15.59
C ILE A 38 16.06 -35.66 14.28
N VAL A 39 16.26 -36.41 13.19
CA VAL A 39 16.67 -35.78 11.92
C VAL A 39 15.40 -35.42 11.12
N PRO A 40 15.00 -34.13 11.08
CA PRO A 40 13.86 -33.74 10.25
C PRO A 40 14.13 -34.07 8.78
N SER A 41 13.07 -34.34 8.04
CA SER A 41 13.16 -34.44 6.58
C SER A 41 13.66 -33.11 6.03
N THR A 42 14.81 -33.12 5.37
CA THR A 42 15.44 -31.92 4.79
C THR A 42 16.00 -32.23 3.42
N CYS A 43 15.86 -31.26 2.53
CA CYS A 43 16.49 -31.24 1.23
C CYS A 43 17.17 -29.88 1.04
N SER A 44 18.26 -29.86 0.29
CA SER A 44 18.94 -28.62 -0.06
C SER A 44 19.61 -28.73 -1.42
N PHE A 45 19.72 -27.61 -2.13
CA PHE A 45 20.45 -27.49 -3.39
C PHE A 45 21.63 -26.54 -3.20
N LEU A 46 22.73 -26.79 -3.90
CA LEU A 46 23.92 -25.93 -3.84
C LEU A 46 23.67 -24.56 -4.48
N THR A 47 22.91 -24.52 -5.57
CA THR A 47 22.58 -23.30 -6.30
C THR A 47 21.36 -23.51 -7.18
N GLY A 48 20.70 -22.41 -7.55
CA GLY A 48 19.67 -22.31 -8.58
C GLY A 48 18.27 -22.81 -8.21
N ALA A 49 18.17 -23.65 -7.20
CA ALA A 49 16.91 -24.08 -6.63
C ALA A 49 16.96 -23.94 -5.11
N VAL A 50 15.81 -23.73 -4.48
CA VAL A 50 15.65 -23.82 -3.02
C VAL A 50 14.64 -24.92 -2.77
N CYS A 51 14.99 -25.92 -1.97
CA CYS A 51 14.02 -26.91 -1.54
C CYS A 51 13.26 -26.34 -0.36
N GLN A 52 11.96 -26.14 -0.53
CA GLN A 52 11.08 -25.60 0.51
C GLN A 52 10.60 -26.71 1.44
N ASP A 53 10.23 -27.85 0.85
CA ASP A 53 9.73 -28.99 1.59
C ASP A 53 9.97 -30.29 0.82
N MET A 54 10.00 -31.40 1.53
CA MET A 54 10.03 -32.73 0.94
C MET A 54 9.26 -33.76 1.77
N ILE A 55 8.69 -34.73 1.06
CA ILE A 55 8.09 -35.92 1.64
C ILE A 55 8.72 -37.14 1.01
N PHE A 56 9.01 -38.14 1.85
CA PHE A 56 9.45 -39.45 1.43
C PHE A 56 8.38 -40.47 1.84
N GLY A 57 7.42 -40.71 0.96
CA GLY A 57 6.23 -41.51 1.23
C GLY A 57 6.47 -43.00 0.98
N THR A 58 5.88 -43.85 1.83
CA THR A 58 5.82 -45.30 1.65
C THR A 58 4.37 -45.79 1.71
N ASN A 59 4.02 -46.68 0.80
CA ASN A 59 2.73 -47.35 0.81
C ASN A 59 2.71 -48.41 1.92
N ALA A 60 1.74 -48.32 2.84
CA ALA A 60 1.64 -49.21 3.99
C ALA A 60 1.47 -50.70 3.64
N THR A 61 0.96 -51.01 2.44
CA THR A 61 0.65 -52.37 2.00
C THR A 61 1.68 -52.90 0.99
N THR A 62 2.07 -52.09 0.01
CA THR A 62 2.99 -52.52 -1.06
C THR A 62 4.45 -52.18 -0.78
N HIS A 63 4.72 -51.38 0.24
CA HIS A 63 6.03 -50.79 0.55
C HIS A 63 6.66 -50.01 -0.62
N ALA A 64 5.85 -49.64 -1.61
CA ALA A 64 6.29 -48.79 -2.72
C ALA A 64 6.64 -47.40 -2.19
N THR A 65 7.76 -46.86 -2.67
CA THR A 65 8.34 -45.62 -2.15
C THR A 65 8.24 -44.50 -3.18
N THR A 66 7.79 -43.33 -2.76
CA THR A 66 7.66 -42.12 -3.58
C THR A 66 8.32 -40.94 -2.88
N MET A 67 8.97 -40.08 -3.63
CA MET A 67 9.58 -38.84 -3.14
C MET A 67 8.86 -37.65 -3.76
N GLY A 68 8.32 -36.77 -2.93
CA GLY A 68 7.73 -35.50 -3.34
C GLY A 68 8.63 -34.34 -2.92
N LEU A 69 8.94 -33.42 -3.83
CA LEU A 69 9.68 -32.20 -3.53
C LEU A 69 8.87 -30.97 -3.91
N PHE A 70 8.88 -30.00 -3.01
CA PHE A 70 8.45 -28.64 -3.27
C PHE A 70 9.66 -27.73 -3.35
N ILE A 71 9.91 -27.18 -4.54
CA ILE A 71 11.13 -26.46 -4.88
C ILE A 71 10.76 -25.05 -5.32
N THR A 72 11.63 -24.08 -5.12
CA THR A 72 11.51 -22.72 -5.66
C THR A 72 12.66 -22.44 -6.60
N ASN A 73 12.36 -21.85 -7.76
CA ASN A 73 13.38 -21.29 -8.65
C ASN A 73 14.03 -20.07 -7.98
N SER A 74 15.31 -20.18 -7.61
CA SER A 74 16.06 -19.08 -6.99
C SER A 74 16.90 -18.29 -7.98
N ARG A 75 16.79 -18.60 -9.28
CA ARG A 75 17.51 -17.89 -10.34
C ARG A 75 16.82 -16.57 -10.67
N LYS A 76 17.59 -15.62 -11.20
CA LYS A 76 17.11 -14.32 -11.69
C LYS A 76 16.19 -14.42 -12.92
N TYR A 77 16.29 -15.49 -13.70
CA TYR A 77 15.49 -15.71 -14.90
C TYR A 77 14.66 -16.98 -14.75
N PRO A 78 13.62 -17.16 -15.58
CA PRO A 78 12.82 -18.36 -15.56
C PRO A 78 13.67 -19.62 -15.78
N ILE A 79 13.19 -20.75 -15.25
CA ILE A 79 13.70 -22.07 -15.64
C ILE A 79 12.63 -22.76 -16.48
N TYR A 80 13.09 -23.48 -17.50
CA TYR A 80 12.24 -24.22 -18.41
C TYR A 80 12.53 -25.72 -18.31
N ASP A 81 11.44 -26.47 -18.37
CA ASP A 81 11.37 -27.92 -18.40
C ASP A 81 12.14 -28.64 -17.28
N PRO A 82 11.84 -28.34 -16.00
CA PRO A 82 12.50 -28.96 -14.87
C PRO A 82 12.24 -30.47 -14.80
N GLU A 83 13.30 -31.24 -14.68
CA GLU A 83 13.32 -32.69 -14.52
C GLU A 83 14.06 -33.06 -13.24
N LEU A 84 13.47 -33.91 -12.41
CA LEU A 84 14.10 -34.39 -11.17
C LEU A 84 14.50 -35.85 -11.29
N TYR A 85 15.69 -36.17 -10.82
CA TYR A 85 16.11 -37.54 -10.50
C TYR A 85 16.90 -37.57 -9.20
N ALA A 86 16.92 -38.73 -8.54
CA ALA A 86 17.56 -38.92 -7.25
C ALA A 86 18.47 -40.14 -7.26
N SER A 87 19.42 -40.17 -6.33
CA SER A 87 20.19 -41.36 -5.97
C SER A 87 19.80 -41.79 -4.56
N VAL A 88 19.30 -43.01 -4.44
CA VAL A 88 18.76 -43.59 -3.20
C VAL A 88 19.46 -44.92 -2.98
N ASN A 89 20.22 -45.07 -1.89
CA ASN A 89 21.01 -46.27 -1.58
C ASN A 89 21.92 -46.73 -2.75
N GLY A 90 22.53 -45.78 -3.45
CA GLY A 90 23.42 -46.06 -4.60
C GLY A 90 22.70 -46.43 -5.90
N LYS A 91 21.36 -46.44 -5.93
CA LYS A 91 20.56 -46.61 -7.16
C LYS A 91 20.06 -45.26 -7.65
N ASN A 92 20.23 -44.99 -8.94
CA ASN A 92 19.70 -43.79 -9.56
C ASN A 92 18.28 -44.04 -10.08
N THR A 93 17.38 -43.09 -9.85
CA THR A 93 16.04 -43.11 -10.41
C THR A 93 16.06 -42.63 -11.87
N THR A 94 14.98 -42.91 -12.59
CA THR A 94 14.69 -42.23 -13.86
C THR A 94 14.35 -40.76 -13.61
N ALA A 95 14.66 -39.89 -14.57
CA ALA A 95 14.23 -38.50 -14.53
C ALA A 95 12.71 -38.41 -14.70
N VAL A 96 12.05 -37.54 -13.91
CA VAL A 96 10.62 -37.26 -14.00
C VAL A 96 10.40 -35.78 -14.24
N GLN A 97 9.45 -35.46 -15.11
CA GLN A 97 9.04 -34.09 -15.38
C GLN A 97 8.40 -33.46 -14.16
N CYS A 98 8.99 -32.39 -13.66
CA CYS A 98 8.36 -31.54 -12.68
C CYS A 98 7.35 -30.60 -13.34
N LYS A 99 6.49 -30.01 -12.51
CA LYS A 99 5.46 -29.07 -12.96
C LYS A 99 5.53 -27.75 -12.18
N PRO A 100 5.19 -26.61 -12.81
CA PRO A 100 4.94 -26.44 -14.25
C PRO A 100 6.25 -26.51 -15.08
N SER A 101 6.12 -26.59 -16.41
CA SER A 101 7.28 -26.65 -17.32
C SER A 101 7.95 -25.29 -17.56
N PHE A 102 7.32 -24.18 -17.17
CA PHE A 102 7.91 -22.85 -17.23
C PHE A 102 7.69 -22.17 -15.89
N VAL A 103 8.77 -21.77 -15.23
CA VAL A 103 8.74 -21.35 -13.83
C VAL A 103 9.48 -20.03 -13.72
N LEU A 104 8.74 -18.97 -13.37
CA LEU A 104 9.31 -17.64 -13.19
C LEU A 104 10.30 -17.59 -12.00
N PRO A 105 11.16 -16.56 -11.89
CA PRO A 105 11.96 -16.31 -10.69
C PRO A 105 11.08 -16.29 -9.42
N GLY A 106 11.52 -16.97 -8.36
CA GLY A 106 10.72 -17.15 -7.13
C GLY A 106 9.53 -18.11 -7.30
N GLY A 107 9.32 -18.67 -8.49
CA GLY A 107 8.22 -19.58 -8.77
C GLY A 107 8.45 -20.98 -8.18
N SER A 108 7.37 -21.65 -7.82
CA SER A 108 7.35 -22.98 -7.22
C SER A 108 7.33 -24.08 -8.29
N VAL A 109 8.08 -25.15 -8.03
CA VAL A 109 8.20 -26.36 -8.83
C VAL A 109 7.83 -27.54 -7.95
N ILE A 110 6.99 -28.40 -8.48
CA ILE A 110 6.55 -29.63 -7.82
C ILE A 110 7.10 -30.81 -8.61
N CYS A 111 7.76 -31.72 -7.91
CA CYS A 111 8.28 -32.94 -8.49
C CYS A 111 7.80 -34.13 -7.66
N VAL A 112 7.24 -35.15 -8.31
CA VAL A 112 6.85 -36.41 -7.66
C VAL A 112 7.56 -37.54 -8.38
N LEU A 113 8.40 -38.28 -7.66
CA LEU A 113 9.30 -39.28 -8.19
C LEU A 113 9.01 -40.63 -7.54
N GLU A 114 8.68 -41.64 -8.33
CA GLU A 114 8.63 -43.02 -7.86
C GLU A 114 10.06 -43.59 -7.77
N ILE A 115 10.34 -44.36 -6.71
CA ILE A 115 11.67 -44.95 -6.47
C ILE A 115 11.60 -46.47 -6.73
N PRO A 116 11.85 -46.93 -7.96
CA PRO A 116 11.72 -48.34 -8.30
C PRO A 116 12.77 -49.19 -7.59
N GLY A 117 12.34 -50.34 -7.06
CA GLY A 117 13.24 -51.31 -6.40
C GLY A 117 13.80 -50.85 -5.06
N VAL A 118 13.15 -49.87 -4.42
CA VAL A 118 13.35 -49.48 -3.02
C VAL A 118 12.04 -49.74 -2.27
N SER A 119 12.06 -50.74 -1.39
CA SER A 119 11.01 -51.01 -0.42
C SER A 119 11.40 -50.36 0.91
N SER A 120 10.45 -49.67 1.54
CA SER A 120 10.68 -48.96 2.79
C SER A 120 9.64 -49.32 3.85
N THR A 121 10.06 -49.26 5.11
CA THR A 121 9.16 -49.37 6.27
C THR A 121 8.96 -47.99 6.89
N LEU A 122 7.79 -47.77 7.51
CA LEU A 122 7.50 -46.50 8.18
C LEU A 122 8.60 -46.17 9.21
N GLY A 123 9.10 -44.94 9.17
CA GLY A 123 10.17 -44.43 10.02
C GLY A 123 11.59 -44.76 9.56
N GLN A 124 11.77 -45.58 8.51
CA GLN A 124 13.10 -45.89 7.98
C GLN A 124 13.79 -44.64 7.45
N PHE A 125 15.06 -44.44 7.82
CA PHE A 125 15.86 -43.28 7.40
C PHE A 125 16.51 -43.50 6.03
N PHE A 126 16.44 -42.49 5.17
CA PHE A 126 17.08 -42.43 3.87
C PHE A 126 17.89 -41.14 3.73
N SER A 127 19.02 -41.23 3.02
CA SER A 127 19.80 -40.06 2.63
C SER A 127 20.43 -40.29 1.26
N GLY A 128 20.61 -39.22 0.49
CA GLY A 128 21.25 -39.32 -0.80
C GLY A 128 21.35 -37.98 -1.53
N SER A 129 21.48 -38.06 -2.84
CA SER A 129 21.59 -36.88 -3.71
C SER A 129 20.33 -36.74 -4.56
N ILE A 130 19.94 -35.49 -4.82
CA ILE A 130 18.89 -35.11 -5.76
C ILE A 130 19.49 -34.19 -6.82
N TYR A 131 18.94 -34.25 -8.03
CA TYR A 131 19.43 -33.50 -9.17
C TYR A 131 18.24 -32.94 -9.92
N LEU A 132 18.20 -31.61 -10.06
CA LEU A 132 17.20 -30.91 -10.85
C LEU A 132 17.85 -30.43 -12.15
N ASN A 133 17.42 -30.96 -13.28
CA ASN A 133 17.84 -30.51 -14.60
C ASN A 133 16.81 -29.53 -15.16
N ALA A 134 17.22 -28.32 -15.51
CA ALA A 134 16.33 -27.36 -16.18
C ALA A 134 17.12 -26.40 -17.07
N SER A 135 16.51 -25.92 -18.16
CA SER A 135 17.10 -24.89 -19.00
C SER A 135 17.01 -23.53 -18.32
N TYR A 136 18.13 -22.83 -18.17
CA TYR A 136 18.17 -21.49 -17.58
C TYR A 136 17.86 -20.44 -18.65
N CYS A 137 16.66 -19.86 -18.62
CA CYS A 137 16.16 -18.94 -19.65
C CYS A 137 16.97 -17.64 -19.79
N GLY A 138 17.85 -17.32 -18.82
CA GLY A 138 18.72 -16.14 -18.93
C GLY A 138 19.72 -16.20 -20.08
N LEU A 139 19.92 -17.39 -20.66
CA LEU A 139 20.76 -17.58 -21.86
C LEU A 139 19.94 -17.57 -23.16
N ALA A 140 18.60 -17.47 -23.07
CA ALA A 140 17.72 -17.44 -24.23
C ALA A 140 17.65 -16.02 -24.82
N PRO A 141 17.51 -15.86 -26.15
CA PRO A 141 17.27 -14.55 -26.78
C PRO A 141 16.04 -13.82 -26.22
N LYS A 142 14.99 -14.57 -25.85
CA LYS A 142 13.79 -14.05 -25.20
C LYS A 142 13.47 -14.83 -23.91
N PRO A 143 14.01 -14.42 -22.74
CA PRO A 143 13.87 -15.16 -21.49
C PRO A 143 12.43 -15.35 -20.99
N SER A 144 11.50 -14.50 -21.43
CA SER A 144 10.07 -14.58 -21.10
C SER A 144 9.28 -15.57 -21.96
N SER A 145 9.91 -16.22 -22.94
CA SER A 145 9.24 -17.09 -23.90
C SER A 145 9.66 -18.56 -23.71
N PRO A 146 8.72 -19.48 -23.39
CA PRO A 146 9.03 -20.90 -23.25
C PRO A 146 9.68 -21.52 -24.50
N SER A 147 9.22 -21.13 -25.70
CA SER A 147 9.81 -21.62 -26.95
C SER A 147 11.26 -21.13 -27.12
N SER A 148 11.57 -19.89 -26.73
CA SER A 148 12.95 -19.41 -26.73
C SER A 148 13.81 -20.12 -25.67
N CYS A 149 13.26 -20.50 -24.53
CA CYS A 149 14.00 -21.24 -23.50
C CYS A 149 14.29 -22.69 -23.87
N SER A 150 13.40 -23.31 -24.65
CA SER A 150 13.56 -24.70 -25.11
C SER A 150 14.80 -24.95 -25.97
N THR A 151 15.41 -23.89 -26.53
CA THR A 151 16.64 -23.98 -27.34
C THR A 151 17.91 -23.91 -26.49
N VAL A 152 17.79 -23.55 -25.21
CA VAL A 152 18.92 -23.43 -24.27
C VAL A 152 19.23 -24.81 -23.65
N PRO A 153 20.51 -25.20 -23.54
CA PRO A 153 20.91 -26.43 -22.83
C PRO A 153 20.41 -26.47 -21.38
N LYS A 154 20.08 -27.67 -20.89
CA LYS A 154 19.73 -27.88 -19.48
C LYS A 154 20.97 -27.77 -18.59
N GLU A 155 20.84 -27.05 -17.48
CA GLU A 155 21.81 -27.01 -16.39
C GLU A 155 21.38 -27.99 -15.28
N THR A 156 22.34 -28.59 -14.58
CA THR A 156 22.09 -29.51 -13.47
C THR A 156 22.34 -28.83 -12.12
N TYR A 157 21.28 -28.66 -11.34
CA TYR A 157 21.34 -28.20 -9.96
C TYR A 157 21.45 -29.40 -9.01
N LYS A 158 22.62 -29.55 -8.38
CA LYS A 158 22.91 -30.65 -7.45
C LYS A 158 22.37 -30.32 -6.06
N GLY A 159 21.78 -31.31 -5.42
CA GLY A 159 21.29 -31.22 -4.05
C GLY A 159 21.48 -32.51 -3.28
N ILE A 160 21.19 -32.42 -1.99
CA ILE A 160 21.22 -33.53 -1.03
C ILE A 160 19.90 -33.60 -0.28
N TYR A 161 19.57 -34.78 0.23
CA TYR A 161 18.42 -34.97 1.09
C TYR A 161 18.70 -35.97 2.21
N SER A 162 17.94 -35.83 3.28
CA SER A 162 17.77 -36.80 4.35
C SER A 162 16.31 -36.81 4.78
N ALA A 163 15.66 -37.96 4.82
CA ALA A 163 14.24 -38.04 5.16
C ALA A 163 13.90 -39.39 5.82
N HIS A 164 12.84 -39.39 6.62
CA HIS A 164 12.23 -40.62 7.12
C HIS A 164 11.08 -41.03 6.19
N ALA A 165 10.88 -42.34 6.02
CA ALA A 165 9.74 -42.87 5.31
C ALA A 165 8.44 -42.62 6.12
N GLU A 166 7.53 -41.85 5.53
CA GLU A 166 6.25 -41.47 6.11
C GLU A 166 5.08 -42.12 5.33
N PRO A 167 3.85 -42.15 5.86
CA PRO A 167 2.71 -42.63 5.10
C PRO A 167 2.57 -41.86 3.78
N LEU A 168 2.36 -42.57 2.68
CA LEU A 168 2.17 -41.95 1.38
C LEU A 168 0.96 -41.00 1.40
N VAL A 169 1.21 -39.70 1.25
CA VAL A 169 0.18 -38.67 1.10
C VAL A 169 0.07 -38.33 -0.38
N SER A 170 -1.12 -38.48 -0.96
CA SER A 170 -1.38 -38.02 -2.33
C SER A 170 -1.69 -36.52 -2.30
N PRO A 171 -0.84 -35.65 -2.87
CA PRO A 171 -1.11 -34.22 -2.85
C PRO A 171 -2.35 -33.89 -3.69
N SER A 172 -3.29 -33.13 -3.12
CA SER A 172 -4.43 -32.57 -3.84
C SER A 172 -4.12 -31.13 -4.25
N TYR A 173 -4.22 -30.85 -5.55
CA TYR A 173 -4.09 -29.51 -6.10
C TYR A 173 -5.45 -29.02 -6.56
N THR A 174 -5.74 -27.74 -6.35
CA THR A 174 -6.90 -27.11 -6.98
C THR A 174 -6.47 -25.84 -7.70
N LEU A 175 -7.13 -25.58 -8.82
CA LEU A 175 -6.99 -24.37 -9.62
C LEU A 175 -8.39 -23.84 -9.88
N SER A 176 -8.63 -22.58 -9.55
CA SER A 176 -9.85 -21.88 -9.94
C SER A 176 -9.49 -20.59 -10.66
N LEU A 177 -10.33 -20.20 -11.62
CA LEU A 177 -10.23 -18.92 -12.31
C LEU A 177 -11.53 -18.13 -12.07
N SER A 178 -11.39 -16.89 -11.64
CA SER A 178 -12.48 -15.92 -11.54
C SER A 178 -12.14 -14.65 -12.31
N VAL A 179 -13.19 -13.96 -12.75
CA VAL A 179 -13.11 -12.67 -13.42
C VAL A 179 -13.92 -11.68 -12.59
N VAL A 180 -13.49 -10.43 -12.50
CA VAL A 180 -14.25 -9.41 -11.77
C VAL A 180 -15.55 -9.11 -12.49
N ASN A 181 -15.51 -8.97 -13.81
CA ASN A 181 -16.70 -8.75 -14.63
C ASN A 181 -16.88 -9.86 -15.66
N SER A 182 -18.06 -10.46 -15.71
CA SER A 182 -18.38 -11.40 -16.82
C SER A 182 -18.61 -10.68 -18.16
N THR A 183 -18.73 -9.35 -18.14
CA THR A 183 -19.00 -8.49 -19.29
C THR A 183 -18.10 -7.24 -19.20
N ASN A 184 -17.37 -6.92 -20.26
CA ASN A 184 -16.43 -5.80 -20.31
C ASN A 184 -16.66 -4.96 -21.59
N PRO A 185 -16.64 -3.62 -21.55
CA PRO A 185 -16.63 -2.81 -22.77
C PRO A 185 -15.45 -3.13 -23.70
N ALA A 186 -15.71 -3.16 -25.01
CA ALA A 186 -14.71 -3.34 -26.05
C ALA A 186 -13.97 -2.03 -26.38
N ASN A 187 -13.40 -1.37 -25.37
CA ASN A 187 -12.68 -0.07 -25.47
C ASN A 187 -11.23 -0.14 -24.93
N ASN A 188 -10.64 -1.32 -24.81
CA ASN A 188 -9.38 -1.55 -24.08
C ASN A 188 -9.44 -1.32 -22.56
N ALA A 189 -10.62 -1.23 -21.94
CA ALA A 189 -10.72 -1.32 -20.49
C ALA A 189 -10.17 -2.68 -20.02
N LYS A 190 -9.27 -2.63 -19.03
CA LYS A 190 -8.71 -3.81 -18.40
C LYS A 190 -9.73 -4.42 -17.45
N ASP A 191 -9.99 -5.71 -17.60
CA ASP A 191 -10.73 -6.51 -16.64
C ASP A 191 -9.79 -7.47 -15.92
N GLU A 192 -9.95 -7.57 -14.61
CA GLU A 192 -9.05 -8.32 -13.75
C GLU A 192 -9.41 -9.82 -13.75
N LEU A 193 -8.37 -10.64 -13.90
CA LEU A 193 -8.39 -12.09 -13.83
C LEU A 193 -7.72 -12.53 -12.54
N ILE A 194 -8.36 -13.42 -11.79
CA ILE A 194 -7.80 -13.98 -10.56
C ILE A 194 -7.76 -15.49 -10.69
N ALA A 195 -6.56 -16.05 -10.82
CA ALA A 195 -6.32 -17.48 -10.73
C ALA A 195 -5.89 -17.84 -9.30
N ARG A 196 -6.59 -18.78 -8.65
CA ARG A 196 -6.26 -19.28 -7.31
C ARG A 196 -5.70 -20.69 -7.39
N VAL A 197 -4.57 -20.90 -6.74
CA VAL A 197 -3.93 -22.21 -6.60
C VAL A 197 -3.85 -22.59 -5.13
N ASP A 198 -4.37 -23.78 -4.81
CA ASP A 198 -4.25 -24.36 -3.48
C ASP A 198 -3.56 -25.72 -3.53
N LEU A 199 -2.70 -25.96 -2.54
CA LEU A 199 -2.05 -27.23 -2.25
C LEU A 199 -2.58 -27.75 -0.91
N LEU A 200 -3.17 -28.95 -0.91
CA LEU A 200 -3.79 -29.54 0.28
C LEU A 200 -4.84 -28.64 0.95
N GLY A 201 -5.51 -27.80 0.15
CA GLY A 201 -6.51 -26.83 0.63
C GLY A 201 -5.94 -25.52 1.18
N TYR A 202 -4.62 -25.34 1.15
CA TYR A 202 -3.95 -24.11 1.57
C TYR A 202 -3.45 -23.29 0.37
N PRO A 203 -3.53 -21.95 0.42
CA PRO A 203 -3.06 -21.10 -0.65
C PRO A 203 -1.57 -21.30 -0.94
N GLN A 204 -1.26 -21.54 -2.20
CA GLN A 204 0.10 -21.82 -2.64
C GLN A 204 0.76 -20.55 -3.18
N SER A 205 1.81 -20.09 -2.52
CA SER A 205 2.67 -19.01 -3.03
C SER A 205 3.65 -19.52 -4.10
N GLY A 206 3.92 -18.71 -5.11
CA GLY A 206 4.92 -19.01 -6.14
C GLY A 206 4.42 -19.85 -7.31
N ALA A 207 3.16 -20.28 -7.35
CA ALA A 207 2.63 -21.06 -8.48
C ALA A 207 2.64 -20.22 -9.77
N THR A 208 3.43 -20.62 -10.77
CA THR A 208 3.46 -19.97 -12.09
C THR A 208 2.27 -20.47 -12.93
N VAL A 209 1.23 -19.66 -13.03
CA VAL A 209 0.01 -19.91 -13.80
C VAL A 209 0.22 -19.44 -15.24
N ASN A 210 -0.12 -20.30 -16.20
CA ASN A 210 -0.16 -19.94 -17.63
C ASN A 210 -1.58 -19.55 -18.01
N LEU A 211 -1.77 -18.28 -18.34
CA LEU A 211 -3.01 -17.72 -18.83
C LEU A 211 -3.00 -17.68 -20.35
N THR A 212 -4.00 -18.29 -20.97
CA THR A 212 -4.27 -18.16 -22.39
C THR A 212 -5.68 -17.66 -22.57
N ALA A 213 -5.92 -16.93 -23.65
CA ALA A 213 -7.26 -16.54 -24.02
C ALA A 213 -7.51 -16.96 -25.47
N THR A 214 -8.67 -17.54 -25.73
CA THR A 214 -9.11 -18.02 -27.04
C THR A 214 -10.44 -17.38 -27.41
N PHE A 215 -10.62 -17.14 -28.70
CA PHE A 215 -11.92 -16.78 -29.26
C PHE A 215 -12.12 -17.51 -30.57
N THR A 216 -13.39 -17.75 -30.87
CA THR A 216 -13.80 -18.34 -32.13
C THR A 216 -14.61 -17.30 -32.88
N LYS A 217 -14.13 -16.87 -34.05
CA LYS A 217 -14.90 -16.01 -34.97
C LYS A 217 -15.29 -16.86 -36.17
N ASN A 218 -16.58 -17.00 -36.43
CA ASN A 218 -17.11 -17.79 -37.55
C ASN A 218 -16.59 -19.26 -37.58
N GLY A 219 -16.41 -19.88 -36.41
CA GLY A 219 -15.97 -21.27 -36.31
C GLY A 219 -14.46 -21.52 -36.46
N THR A 220 -13.63 -20.48 -36.64
CA THR A 220 -12.17 -20.59 -36.69
C THR A 220 -11.49 -19.81 -35.56
N ASN A 221 -10.36 -20.33 -35.08
CA ASN A 221 -9.45 -19.59 -34.20
C ASN A 221 -8.88 -18.43 -35.00
N ALA A 222 -9.27 -17.20 -34.67
CA ALA A 222 -8.75 -16.01 -35.34
C ALA A 222 -7.63 -15.36 -34.50
N VAL A 223 -6.99 -14.31 -35.04
CA VAL A 223 -5.93 -13.55 -34.33
C VAL A 223 -6.56 -12.80 -33.16
N PRO A 224 -6.05 -12.94 -31.91
CA PRO A 224 -6.67 -12.35 -30.71
C PRO A 224 -6.94 -10.85 -30.86
N PRO A 225 -8.20 -10.37 -30.81
CA PRO A 225 -8.48 -8.94 -30.66
C PRO A 225 -8.36 -8.49 -29.19
N TYR A 226 -7.75 -9.33 -28.35
CA TYR A 226 -7.56 -9.11 -26.93
C TYR A 226 -6.11 -9.39 -26.56
N SER A 227 -5.67 -8.71 -25.51
CA SER A 227 -4.35 -8.86 -24.92
C SER A 227 -4.50 -9.28 -23.47
N LEU A 228 -3.62 -10.19 -23.05
CA LEU A 228 -3.34 -10.45 -21.64
C LEU A 228 -2.14 -9.59 -21.25
N GLN A 229 -2.13 -9.05 -20.03
CA GLN A 229 -0.98 -8.29 -19.55
C GLN A 229 0.23 -9.21 -19.39
N SER A 230 0.04 -10.46 -18.99
CA SER A 230 1.12 -11.44 -19.02
C SER A 230 0.59 -12.86 -19.22
N GLN A 231 1.19 -13.59 -20.16
CA GLN A 231 0.86 -15.02 -20.33
C GLN A 231 1.21 -15.85 -19.09
N PHE A 232 2.27 -15.49 -18.35
CA PHE A 232 2.70 -16.20 -17.16
C PHE A 232 2.67 -15.27 -15.96
N VAL A 233 1.95 -15.67 -14.91
CA VAL A 233 1.81 -14.90 -13.68
C VAL A 233 2.02 -15.81 -12.49
N THR A 234 2.70 -15.31 -11.45
CA THR A 234 3.00 -16.08 -10.24
C THR A 234 2.01 -15.73 -9.13
N THR A 235 1.55 -16.74 -8.37
CA THR A 235 0.70 -16.50 -7.21
C THR A 235 1.46 -15.82 -6.06
N GLY A 236 0.79 -14.87 -5.40
CA GLY A 236 1.25 -14.29 -4.14
C GLY A 236 1.03 -15.21 -2.93
N THR A 237 1.27 -14.69 -1.73
CA THR A 237 1.14 -15.43 -0.46
C THR A 237 -0.29 -15.88 -0.14
N ASN A 238 -1.30 -15.25 -0.75
CA ASN A 238 -2.72 -15.60 -0.66
C ASN A 238 -3.14 -16.68 -1.67
N GLY A 239 -2.19 -17.22 -2.45
CA GLY A 239 -2.44 -18.24 -3.47
C GLY A 239 -3.08 -17.70 -4.73
N GLN A 240 -3.11 -16.38 -4.93
CA GLN A 240 -3.75 -15.74 -6.08
C GLN A 240 -2.71 -15.15 -7.04
N ALA A 241 -2.89 -15.43 -8.33
CA ALA A 241 -2.20 -14.78 -9.44
C ALA A 241 -3.20 -13.84 -10.12
N ILE A 242 -2.84 -12.56 -10.20
CA ILE A 242 -3.69 -11.50 -10.76
C ILE A 242 -3.13 -11.07 -12.11
N ASP A 243 -3.97 -11.05 -13.13
CA ASP A 243 -3.63 -10.54 -14.46
C ASP A 243 -4.78 -9.69 -15.00
N TYR A 244 -4.59 -9.09 -16.17
CA TYR A 244 -5.60 -8.29 -16.82
C TYR A 244 -5.81 -8.71 -18.27
N ILE A 245 -7.06 -8.66 -18.71
CA ILE A 245 -7.45 -8.85 -20.11
C ILE A 245 -8.19 -7.63 -20.64
N TRP A 246 -7.92 -7.25 -21.88
CA TRP A 246 -8.62 -6.15 -22.56
C TRP A 246 -8.69 -6.39 -24.06
N GLY A 247 -9.61 -5.71 -24.75
CA GLY A 247 -9.75 -5.78 -26.19
C GLY A 247 -10.67 -4.69 -26.75
N THR A 248 -10.70 -4.59 -28.09
CA THR A 248 -11.49 -3.58 -28.83
C THR A 248 -12.63 -4.17 -29.65
N THR A 249 -12.76 -5.50 -29.69
CA THR A 249 -13.75 -6.18 -30.54
C THR A 249 -14.81 -6.87 -29.70
N VAL A 250 -16.07 -6.63 -30.06
CA VAL A 250 -17.23 -7.31 -29.47
C VAL A 250 -17.15 -8.81 -29.74
N SER A 251 -17.04 -9.62 -28.69
CA SER A 251 -16.92 -11.08 -28.78
C SER A 251 -16.97 -11.76 -27.41
N ASN A 252 -17.26 -13.06 -27.40
CA ASN A 252 -17.06 -13.90 -26.23
C ASN A 252 -15.63 -14.46 -26.24
N VAL A 253 -14.85 -14.13 -25.22
CA VAL A 253 -13.46 -14.59 -25.06
C VAL A 253 -13.41 -15.62 -23.94
N THR A 254 -12.83 -16.79 -24.20
CA THR A 254 -12.61 -17.82 -23.18
C THR A 254 -11.18 -17.73 -22.68
N VAL A 255 -11.01 -17.36 -21.41
CA VAL A 255 -9.74 -17.38 -20.70
C VAL A 255 -9.55 -18.75 -20.06
N ASN A 256 -8.35 -19.30 -20.19
CA ASN A 256 -7.93 -20.56 -19.57
C ASN A 256 -6.69 -20.31 -18.71
N ALA A 257 -6.78 -20.66 -17.44
CA ALA A 257 -5.66 -20.77 -16.54
C ALA A 257 -5.18 -22.23 -16.52
N ASN A 258 -3.87 -22.44 -16.65
CA ASN A 258 -3.25 -23.74 -16.50
C ASN A 258 -2.18 -23.70 -15.41
N TYR A 259 -2.22 -24.69 -14.50
CA TYR A 259 -1.19 -24.89 -13.49
C TYR A 259 -1.06 -26.37 -13.18
N ALA A 260 0.16 -26.91 -13.22
CA ALA A 260 0.46 -28.30 -12.89
C ALA A 260 -0.45 -29.37 -13.54
N GLY A 261 -0.93 -29.12 -14.76
CA GLY A 261 -1.84 -30.01 -15.49
C GLY A 261 -3.32 -29.80 -15.20
N LEU A 262 -3.66 -28.97 -14.21
CA LEU A 262 -5.03 -28.48 -13.99
C LEU A 262 -5.35 -27.38 -14.99
N ASN A 263 -6.64 -27.28 -15.34
CA ASN A 263 -7.17 -26.21 -16.18
C ASN A 263 -8.43 -25.62 -15.53
N ALA A 264 -8.56 -24.30 -15.58
CA ALA A 264 -9.77 -23.59 -15.18
C ALA A 264 -10.11 -22.55 -16.24
N THR A 265 -11.38 -22.49 -16.66
CA THR A 265 -11.81 -21.60 -17.74
C THR A 265 -12.89 -20.62 -17.28
N LYS A 266 -12.88 -19.42 -17.88
CA LYS A 266 -13.93 -18.41 -17.74
C LYS A 266 -14.18 -17.72 -19.06
N THR A 267 -15.45 -17.40 -19.33
CA THR A 267 -15.85 -16.63 -20.50
C THR A 267 -16.14 -15.19 -20.10
N ILE A 268 -15.57 -14.25 -20.86
CA ILE A 268 -15.80 -12.80 -20.72
C ILE A 268 -16.49 -12.33 -22.00
N ASN A 269 -17.58 -11.59 -21.85
CA ASN A 269 -18.33 -11.02 -22.96
C ASN A 269 -17.86 -9.57 -23.20
N PHE A 270 -17.10 -9.35 -24.26
CA PHE A 270 -16.77 -8.01 -24.72
C PHE A 270 -17.94 -7.41 -25.49
N VAL A 271 -18.48 -6.28 -25.01
CA VAL A 271 -19.68 -5.64 -25.55
C VAL A 271 -19.38 -4.30 -26.21
N ALA A 272 -20.29 -3.84 -27.08
CA ALA A 272 -20.16 -2.55 -27.75
C ALA A 272 -20.10 -1.39 -26.74
N VAL A 273 -19.37 -0.33 -27.07
CA VAL A 273 -19.10 0.81 -26.18
C VAL A 273 -20.08 1.94 -26.50
N VAL A 274 -20.55 2.60 -25.45
CA VAL A 274 -21.57 3.64 -25.50
C VAL A 274 -21.05 4.90 -24.78
N PRO A 275 -20.95 6.04 -25.48
CA PRO A 275 -20.57 7.29 -24.85
C PRO A 275 -21.64 7.84 -23.90
N ILE A 276 -21.24 8.10 -22.66
CA ILE A 276 -22.10 8.68 -21.62
C ILE A 276 -21.56 10.05 -21.21
N PHE A 277 -22.44 11.05 -21.26
CA PHE A 277 -22.14 12.43 -20.90
C PHE A 277 -23.00 12.85 -19.70
N PHE A 278 -22.39 13.40 -18.66
CA PHE A 278 -23.16 13.94 -17.53
C PHE A 278 -23.52 15.40 -17.80
N ASN A 279 -24.78 15.74 -17.55
CA ASN A 279 -25.31 17.09 -17.56
C ASN A 279 -25.93 17.38 -16.20
N ILE A 280 -25.26 18.19 -15.40
CA ILE A 280 -25.69 18.51 -14.04
C ILE A 280 -26.27 19.93 -14.06
N SER A 281 -27.57 20.05 -13.79
CA SER A 281 -28.30 21.31 -13.82
C SER A 281 -28.34 21.96 -12.43
N ASN A 282 -28.47 23.29 -12.42
CA ASN A 282 -28.58 24.12 -11.22
C ASN A 282 -27.37 24.05 -10.27
N ILE A 283 -26.16 23.88 -10.81
CA ILE A 283 -24.90 24.03 -10.05
C ILE A 283 -24.24 25.37 -10.41
N PRO A 284 -23.86 26.19 -9.42
CA PRO A 284 -23.25 27.50 -9.64
C PRO A 284 -21.84 27.36 -10.21
N THR A 285 -21.41 28.36 -10.97
CA THR A 285 -20.11 28.39 -11.68
C THR A 285 -18.90 28.22 -10.75
N SER A 286 -19.00 28.68 -9.50
CA SER A 286 -17.97 28.49 -8.46
C SER A 286 -17.69 27.02 -8.13
N LEU A 287 -18.71 26.16 -8.21
CA LEU A 287 -18.57 24.72 -7.94
C LEU A 287 -18.15 23.95 -9.19
N GLN A 288 -18.33 24.51 -10.38
CA GLN A 288 -17.92 23.88 -11.63
C GLN A 288 -16.41 23.75 -11.76
N SER A 289 -15.65 24.63 -11.12
CA SER A 289 -14.17 24.62 -11.08
C SER A 289 -13.59 23.97 -9.81
N ASN A 290 -14.44 23.53 -8.87
CA ASN A 290 -14.00 22.92 -7.62
C ASN A 290 -13.47 21.49 -7.87
N PRO A 291 -12.26 21.13 -7.39
CA PRO A 291 -11.73 19.77 -7.51
C PRO A 291 -12.37 18.74 -6.56
N SER A 292 -13.26 19.17 -5.65
CA SER A 292 -13.93 18.27 -4.70
C SER A 292 -14.87 17.31 -5.43
N GLY A 293 -14.91 16.06 -4.98
CA GLY A 293 -15.85 15.06 -5.49
C GLY A 293 -17.29 15.44 -5.18
N ILE A 294 -18.19 15.30 -6.17
CA ILE A 294 -19.64 15.54 -6.03
C ILE A 294 -20.48 14.31 -6.38
N ALA A 295 -19.85 13.29 -6.96
CA ALA A 295 -20.46 12.01 -7.24
C ALA A 295 -19.41 10.90 -7.18
N THR A 296 -19.84 9.72 -6.80
CA THR A 296 -19.08 8.47 -6.94
C THR A 296 -19.74 7.63 -8.02
N ILE A 297 -19.00 7.26 -9.05
CA ILE A 297 -19.44 6.40 -10.15
C ILE A 297 -18.56 5.15 -10.14
N ASP A 298 -19.17 3.97 -10.05
CA ASP A 298 -18.47 2.68 -9.96
C ASP A 298 -17.36 2.64 -8.89
N GLY A 299 -17.62 3.29 -7.75
CA GLY A 299 -16.69 3.38 -6.62
C GLY A 299 -15.60 4.45 -6.75
N VAL A 300 -15.51 5.15 -7.89
CA VAL A 300 -14.54 6.22 -8.12
C VAL A 300 -15.21 7.58 -7.90
N SER A 301 -14.58 8.45 -7.10
CA SER A 301 -15.06 9.81 -6.82
C SER A 301 -14.68 10.77 -7.94
N TYR A 302 -15.63 11.57 -8.40
CA TYR A 302 -15.47 12.55 -9.48
C TYR A 302 -15.95 13.95 -9.05
N SER A 303 -15.18 14.97 -9.41
CA SER A 303 -15.60 16.36 -9.33
C SER A 303 -16.57 16.75 -10.46
N TYR A 304 -17.21 17.91 -10.34
CA TYR A 304 -18.07 18.44 -11.39
C TYR A 304 -17.34 18.51 -12.73
N SER A 305 -16.14 19.13 -12.73
CA SER A 305 -15.35 19.33 -13.93
C SER A 305 -14.94 18.01 -14.59
N GLN A 306 -14.70 16.96 -13.81
CA GLN A 306 -14.38 15.63 -14.33
C GLN A 306 -15.62 14.96 -14.96
N LEU A 307 -16.81 15.08 -14.35
CA LEU A 307 -18.05 14.51 -14.87
C LEU A 307 -18.51 15.17 -16.18
N THR A 308 -18.32 16.48 -16.29
CA THR A 308 -18.84 17.27 -17.43
C THR A 308 -17.78 17.54 -18.52
N LYS A 309 -16.55 17.01 -18.39
CA LYS A 309 -15.48 17.25 -19.37
C LYS A 309 -15.84 16.63 -20.72
N LYS A 310 -15.94 17.46 -21.75
CA LYS A 310 -15.94 17.00 -23.15
C LYS A 310 -14.51 17.16 -23.71
N PRO A 311 -13.99 16.23 -24.54
CA PRO A 311 -14.67 15.11 -25.21
C PRO A 311 -14.47 13.73 -24.54
N THR A 312 -13.91 13.64 -23.34
CA THR A 312 -13.68 12.35 -22.66
C THR A 312 -14.91 11.93 -21.86
N ASN A 313 -15.79 11.20 -22.54
CA ASN A 313 -16.98 10.57 -22.02
C ASN A 313 -16.66 9.36 -21.12
N PHE A 314 -17.65 8.92 -20.34
CA PHE A 314 -17.63 7.58 -19.78
C PHE A 314 -17.95 6.59 -20.91
N ASP A 315 -17.05 5.65 -21.17
CA ASP A 315 -17.20 4.60 -22.19
C ASP A 315 -17.82 3.36 -21.54
N TRP A 316 -19.13 3.39 -21.34
CA TRP A 316 -19.85 2.27 -20.73
C TRP A 316 -20.19 1.19 -21.76
N GLY A 317 -20.25 -0.07 -21.32
CA GLY A 317 -20.65 -1.17 -22.17
C GLY A 317 -22.16 -1.15 -22.44
N CYS A 318 -22.57 -1.58 -23.63
CA CYS A 318 -23.96 -1.89 -23.92
C CYS A 318 -24.42 -3.06 -23.01
N ASN A 319 -25.56 -2.87 -22.34
CA ASN A 319 -26.14 -3.78 -21.34
C ASN A 319 -25.27 -4.02 -20.09
N THR A 320 -24.32 -3.13 -19.78
CA THR A 320 -23.62 -3.16 -18.48
C THR A 320 -24.36 -2.31 -17.46
N THR A 321 -24.23 -2.69 -16.18
CA THR A 321 -24.85 -1.98 -15.05
C THR A 321 -23.77 -1.23 -14.29
N HIS A 322 -24.02 0.06 -14.07
CA HIS A 322 -23.11 0.98 -13.39
C HIS A 322 -23.76 1.52 -12.13
N THR A 323 -22.97 1.73 -11.09
CA THR A 323 -23.42 2.30 -9.83
C THR A 323 -23.11 3.79 -9.78
N TYR A 324 -24.02 4.55 -9.16
CA TYR A 324 -23.87 5.98 -8.96
C TYR A 324 -24.26 6.36 -7.53
N SER A 325 -23.60 7.39 -7.00
CA SER A 325 -23.94 8.05 -5.75
C SER A 325 -23.59 9.52 -5.86
N PHE A 326 -24.59 10.38 -5.99
CA PHE A 326 -24.44 11.83 -5.98
C PHE A 326 -24.53 12.35 -4.55
N ASP A 327 -23.80 13.43 -4.25
CA ASP A 327 -23.89 14.06 -2.95
C ASP A 327 -25.32 14.58 -2.71
N PRO A 328 -25.98 14.20 -1.60
CA PRO A 328 -27.36 14.62 -1.35
C PRO A 328 -27.47 16.13 -1.13
N ILE A 329 -26.39 16.75 -0.61
CA ILE A 329 -26.30 18.19 -0.34
C ILE A 329 -24.90 18.67 -0.76
N ILE A 330 -24.85 19.72 -1.56
CA ILE A 330 -23.61 20.42 -1.92
C ILE A 330 -23.66 21.82 -1.34
N TYR A 331 -22.66 22.17 -0.51
CA TYR A 331 -22.51 23.52 0.03
C TYR A 331 -21.67 24.37 -0.93
N ASN A 332 -22.15 25.57 -1.25
CA ASN A 332 -21.41 26.51 -2.11
C ASN A 332 -20.75 27.63 -1.31
N SER A 333 -21.54 28.29 -0.47
CA SER A 333 -21.11 29.40 0.39
C SER A 333 -21.85 29.33 1.72
N SER A 334 -21.43 30.14 2.69
CA SER A 334 -22.18 30.28 3.95
C SER A 334 -23.65 30.59 3.66
N GLY A 335 -24.55 29.81 4.24
CA GLY A 335 -25.99 29.94 4.08
C GLY A 335 -26.57 29.57 2.71
N THR A 336 -25.80 29.00 1.77
CA THR A 336 -26.32 28.53 0.46
C THR A 336 -25.97 27.06 0.22
N ARG A 337 -26.97 26.24 -0.10
CA ARG A 337 -26.79 24.81 -0.42
C ARG A 337 -27.61 24.38 -1.64
N PHE A 338 -27.23 23.25 -2.23
CA PHE A 338 -27.90 22.61 -3.35
C PHE A 338 -28.28 21.20 -2.95
N VAL A 339 -29.57 20.87 -3.02
CA VAL A 339 -30.11 19.57 -2.61
C VAL A 339 -30.43 18.74 -3.84
N PHE A 340 -29.95 17.49 -3.86
CA PHE A 340 -30.23 16.55 -4.94
C PHE A 340 -31.75 16.39 -5.14
N LYS A 341 -32.18 16.36 -6.41
CA LYS A 341 -33.59 16.15 -6.77
C LYS A 341 -33.80 14.87 -7.54
N SER A 342 -33.09 14.72 -8.65
CA SER A 342 -33.27 13.55 -9.48
C SER A 342 -32.06 13.29 -10.36
N VAL A 343 -31.98 12.05 -10.83
CA VAL A 343 -31.07 11.63 -11.88
C VAL A 343 -31.85 10.84 -12.93
N THR A 344 -31.61 11.15 -14.20
CA THR A 344 -32.14 10.40 -15.33
C THR A 344 -31.00 9.73 -16.09
N ILE A 345 -30.99 8.40 -16.11
CA ILE A 345 -30.01 7.58 -16.85
C ILE A 345 -30.80 6.68 -17.80
N ASP A 346 -30.43 6.68 -19.07
CA ASP A 346 -31.06 5.83 -20.09
C ASP A 346 -32.60 5.97 -20.18
N GLY A 347 -33.11 7.18 -19.91
CA GLY A 347 -34.55 7.47 -19.87
C GLY A 347 -35.26 7.09 -18.57
N PHE A 348 -34.58 6.38 -17.65
CA PHE A 348 -35.09 6.07 -16.31
C PHE A 348 -34.76 7.20 -15.34
N THR A 349 -35.75 7.75 -14.65
CA THR A 349 -35.58 8.82 -13.66
C THR A 349 -35.74 8.28 -12.24
N SER A 350 -34.82 8.67 -11.35
CA SER A 350 -34.80 8.32 -9.93
C SER A 350 -34.66 9.57 -9.07
N ASP A 351 -35.44 9.65 -7.99
CA ASP A 351 -35.31 10.70 -6.96
C ASP A 351 -34.33 10.29 -5.84
N SER A 352 -33.79 9.07 -5.91
CA SER A 352 -32.70 8.63 -5.04
C SER A 352 -31.36 9.14 -5.56
N ASN A 353 -30.54 9.71 -4.68
CA ASN A 353 -29.21 10.20 -5.00
C ASN A 353 -28.20 9.08 -5.27
N SER A 354 -28.52 7.84 -4.91
CA SER A 354 -27.69 6.67 -5.18
C SER A 354 -28.48 5.49 -5.73
N GLY A 355 -27.81 4.65 -6.52
CA GLY A 355 -28.38 3.44 -7.07
C GLY A 355 -27.51 2.82 -8.15
N SER A 356 -28.14 2.05 -9.04
CA SER A 356 -27.51 1.46 -10.21
C SER A 356 -28.37 1.67 -11.45
N ALA A 357 -27.76 1.80 -12.62
CA ALA A 357 -28.45 1.92 -13.89
C ALA A 357 -27.78 1.04 -14.96
N THR A 358 -28.60 0.42 -15.81
CA THR A 358 -28.15 -0.40 -16.94
C THR A 358 -28.25 0.40 -18.23
N VAL A 359 -27.20 0.38 -19.05
CA VAL A 359 -27.20 1.04 -20.37
C VAL A 359 -27.82 0.13 -21.42
N SER A 360 -29.14 0.13 -21.50
CA SER A 360 -29.92 -0.80 -22.34
C SER A 360 -30.14 -0.33 -23.78
N THR A 361 -30.19 0.98 -24.02
CA THR A 361 -30.45 1.52 -25.37
C THR A 361 -29.28 1.41 -26.32
N CYS A 362 -28.07 1.18 -25.79
CA CYS A 362 -26.83 1.00 -26.55
C CYS A 362 -26.53 2.12 -27.55
N LYS A 363 -26.85 3.36 -27.16
CA LYS A 363 -26.64 4.60 -27.92
C LYS A 363 -26.10 5.68 -26.99
N SER A 364 -25.42 6.68 -27.54
CA SER A 364 -24.88 7.78 -26.75
C SER A 364 -25.96 8.44 -25.88
N GLN A 365 -25.75 8.48 -24.56
CA GLN A 365 -26.72 9.03 -23.60
C GLN A 365 -26.19 10.28 -22.90
N ASN A 366 -27.12 11.16 -22.53
CA ASN A 366 -26.88 12.22 -21.55
C ASN A 366 -27.52 11.82 -20.22
N VAL A 367 -26.71 11.68 -19.17
CA VAL A 367 -27.17 11.53 -17.80
C VAL A 367 -27.54 12.89 -17.26
N ALA A 368 -28.83 13.14 -17.05
CA ALA A 368 -29.31 14.41 -16.52
C ALA A 368 -29.41 14.32 -15.00
N VAL A 369 -28.70 15.20 -14.29
CA VAL A 369 -28.74 15.29 -12.82
C VAL A 369 -29.28 16.66 -12.45
N SER A 370 -30.21 16.71 -11.49
CA SER A 370 -30.86 17.94 -11.05
C SER A 370 -30.66 18.18 -9.57
N TYR A 371 -30.29 19.41 -9.23
CA TYR A 371 -30.27 19.93 -7.86
C TYR A 371 -31.26 21.09 -7.72
N ALA A 372 -31.69 21.36 -6.50
CA ALA A 372 -32.42 22.58 -6.16
C ALA A 372 -31.62 23.42 -5.16
N GLU A 373 -31.47 24.70 -5.47
CA GLU A 373 -30.88 25.69 -4.56
C GLU A 373 -31.75 25.90 -3.33
N GLN A 374 -31.13 26.17 -2.18
CA GLN A 374 -31.76 26.60 -0.94
C GLN A 374 -30.90 27.63 -0.21
N TYR A 375 -31.57 28.57 0.45
CA TYR A 375 -30.96 29.59 1.31
C TYR A 375 -31.29 29.32 2.77
N GLU A 376 -30.32 29.57 3.64
CA GLU A 376 -30.48 29.51 5.09
C GLU A 376 -31.13 30.80 5.60
N LEU A 377 -32.18 30.62 6.40
CA LEU A 377 -32.63 31.62 7.36
C LEU A 377 -31.94 31.27 8.67
N TYR A 378 -30.98 32.06 9.11
CA TYR A 378 -30.36 31.96 10.42
C TYR A 378 -31.13 32.86 11.39
N ASP A 379 -31.99 32.28 12.22
CA ASP A 379 -32.95 33.01 13.05
C ASP A 379 -32.73 32.64 14.53
N ILE A 380 -32.34 33.63 15.33
CA ILE A 380 -31.92 33.43 16.72
C ILE A 380 -32.46 34.50 17.69
N ALA A 381 -32.52 34.15 18.97
CA ALA A 381 -32.78 35.07 20.08
C ALA A 381 -31.47 35.56 20.72
N SER A 382 -31.37 36.87 21.02
CA SER A 382 -30.22 37.47 21.69
C SER A 382 -30.64 38.36 22.88
N PRO A 383 -30.23 38.04 24.12
CA PRO A 383 -29.57 36.80 24.51
C PRO A 383 -30.51 35.59 24.31
N SER A 384 -29.96 34.38 24.18
CA SER A 384 -30.75 33.16 23.96
C SER A 384 -31.73 32.84 25.09
N ILE A 385 -31.47 33.34 26.31
CA ILE A 385 -32.39 33.23 27.46
C ILE A 385 -33.52 34.27 27.44
N GLY A 386 -33.42 35.28 26.58
CA GLY A 386 -34.32 36.43 26.53
C GLY A 386 -35.66 36.12 25.87
N GLY A 387 -35.73 35.08 25.05
CA GLY A 387 -36.94 34.65 24.37
C GLY A 387 -36.67 33.53 23.38
N THR A 388 -37.68 33.20 22.58
CA THR A 388 -37.59 32.25 21.47
C THR A 388 -37.97 32.92 20.17
N VAL A 389 -37.52 32.35 19.06
CA VAL A 389 -37.92 32.75 17.71
C VAL A 389 -38.59 31.59 17.01
N SER A 390 -39.45 31.88 16.03
CA SER A 390 -40.07 30.90 15.14
C SER A 390 -40.02 31.43 13.72
N PRO A 391 -39.51 30.64 12.75
CA PRO A 391 -39.29 29.19 12.80
C PRO A 391 -37.95 28.73 13.39
N ALA A 392 -37.05 29.64 13.79
CA ALA A 392 -35.64 29.36 14.06
C ALA A 392 -34.87 28.92 12.80
N THR A 393 -33.56 28.66 12.95
CA THR A 393 -32.67 28.41 11.81
C THR A 393 -33.11 27.24 10.94
N SER A 394 -33.35 27.48 9.65
CA SER A 394 -33.79 26.47 8.68
C SER A 394 -33.47 26.86 7.23
N TRP A 395 -33.75 25.97 6.29
CA TRP A 395 -33.41 26.11 4.87
C TRP A 395 -34.65 26.14 3.98
N TYR A 396 -34.70 27.10 3.07
CA TYR A 396 -35.86 27.34 2.23
C TYR A 396 -35.49 27.46 0.75
N ALA A 397 -36.42 27.14 -0.13
CA ALA A 397 -36.24 27.34 -1.56
C ALA A 397 -36.20 28.84 -1.91
N PRO A 398 -35.55 29.24 -3.01
CA PRO A 398 -35.56 30.62 -3.49
C PRO A 398 -36.98 31.19 -3.58
N SER A 399 -37.12 32.47 -3.21
CA SER A 399 -38.37 33.22 -3.19
C SER A 399 -39.43 32.70 -2.21
N SER A 400 -39.06 31.83 -1.27
CA SER A 400 -39.95 31.45 -0.16
C SER A 400 -40.21 32.68 0.73
N SER A 401 -41.48 32.94 1.03
CA SER A 401 -41.89 33.90 2.06
C SER A 401 -42.03 33.16 3.40
N VAL A 402 -41.22 33.54 4.38
CA VAL A 402 -41.15 32.91 5.70
C VAL A 402 -41.58 33.93 6.74
N THR A 403 -42.57 33.58 7.56
CA THR A 403 -42.98 34.42 8.69
C THR A 403 -42.06 34.19 9.88
N ILE A 404 -41.34 35.24 10.28
CA ILE A 404 -40.56 35.28 11.52
C ILE A 404 -41.42 35.86 12.64
N SER A 405 -41.19 35.38 13.85
CA SER A 405 -41.90 35.84 15.05
C SER A 405 -41.05 35.60 16.29
N GLU A 406 -41.25 36.43 17.30
CA GLU A 406 -40.55 36.38 18.57
C GLU A 406 -41.52 36.05 19.71
N THR A 407 -41.00 35.49 20.78
CA THR A 407 -41.74 35.30 22.03
C THR A 407 -40.82 35.60 23.21
N PRO A 408 -41.04 36.67 23.99
CA PRO A 408 -40.15 37.04 25.09
C PRO A 408 -40.30 36.09 26.28
N ASN A 409 -39.18 35.84 26.98
CA ASN A 409 -39.18 35.15 28.26
C ASN A 409 -39.63 36.10 29.39
N THR A 410 -40.93 36.26 29.53
CA THR A 410 -41.53 37.16 30.53
C THR A 410 -41.29 36.71 31.97
N THR A 411 -41.17 35.41 32.23
CA THR A 411 -40.79 34.86 33.55
C THR A 411 -39.36 35.24 33.93
N GLY A 412 -38.45 35.34 32.96
CA GLY A 412 -37.09 35.85 33.12
C GLY A 412 -36.99 37.38 33.12
N HIS A 413 -38.12 38.09 33.14
CA HIS A 413 -38.21 39.54 33.07
C HIS A 413 -37.62 40.13 31.78
N TYR A 414 -37.74 39.46 30.63
CA TYR A 414 -37.31 40.00 29.34
C TYR A 414 -38.46 40.60 28.52
N VAL A 415 -38.14 41.64 27.76
CA VAL A 415 -38.99 42.22 26.72
C VAL A 415 -38.27 42.21 25.39
N PHE A 416 -39.03 42.05 24.31
CA PHE A 416 -38.52 42.22 22.96
C PHE A 416 -38.30 43.70 22.65
N ILE A 417 -37.18 44.00 22.01
CA ILE A 417 -36.78 45.36 21.63
C ILE A 417 -37.01 45.55 20.14
N ASP A 418 -36.26 44.81 19.33
CA ASP A 418 -36.28 44.89 17.88
C ASP A 418 -35.63 43.67 17.23
N TRP A 419 -35.88 43.51 15.94
CA TRP A 419 -35.13 42.62 15.08
C TRP A 419 -33.92 43.37 14.53
N THR A 420 -32.76 42.74 14.62
CA THR A 420 -31.55 43.17 13.90
C THR A 420 -31.20 42.12 12.86
N CYS A 421 -30.84 42.55 11.65
CA CYS A 421 -30.52 41.62 10.57
C CYS A 421 -29.28 41.99 9.74
N THR A 422 -28.65 40.97 9.15
CA THR A 422 -27.80 41.09 7.96
C THR A 422 -28.27 40.20 6.81
N GLY A 423 -28.30 40.75 5.58
CA GLY A 423 -28.68 40.02 4.37
C GLY A 423 -29.63 40.83 3.49
N THR A 424 -29.68 40.53 2.19
CA THR A 424 -30.58 41.23 1.27
C THR A 424 -32.00 40.69 1.42
N GLY A 425 -32.97 41.58 1.69
CA GLY A 425 -34.39 41.21 1.78
C GLY A 425 -34.85 40.78 3.18
N CYS A 426 -34.04 41.04 4.20
CA CYS A 426 -34.38 40.75 5.58
C CYS A 426 -35.03 41.94 6.31
N TYR A 427 -35.43 41.71 7.55
CA TYR A 427 -36.20 42.64 8.36
C TYR A 427 -35.37 43.25 9.49
N SER A 428 -35.60 44.53 9.74
CA SER A 428 -35.12 45.19 10.96
C SER A 428 -36.19 46.15 11.43
N GLY A 429 -36.60 46.03 12.69
CA GLY A 429 -37.72 46.78 13.23
C GLY A 429 -38.41 46.08 14.41
N THR A 430 -39.50 46.67 14.88
CA THR A 430 -40.13 46.30 16.15
C THR A 430 -41.38 45.45 16.00
N ALA A 431 -41.69 44.95 14.80
CA ALA A 431 -42.85 44.07 14.63
C ALA A 431 -42.58 42.72 15.31
N THR A 432 -43.50 42.30 16.18
CA THR A 432 -43.40 41.01 16.89
C THR A 432 -43.59 39.80 15.95
N SER A 433 -44.15 40.03 14.75
CA SER A 433 -44.17 39.09 13.65
C SER A 433 -44.20 39.80 12.30
N THR A 434 -43.48 39.26 11.31
CA THR A 434 -43.42 39.78 9.94
C THR A 434 -42.94 38.68 8.98
N SER A 435 -43.02 38.92 7.66
CA SER A 435 -42.53 37.99 6.66
C SER A 435 -41.25 38.49 5.98
N VAL A 436 -40.29 37.58 5.80
CA VAL A 436 -39.05 37.79 5.02
C VAL A 436 -39.05 36.90 3.79
N THR A 437 -38.49 37.38 2.68
CA THR A 437 -38.42 36.60 1.42
C THR A 437 -36.99 36.14 1.17
N LEU A 438 -36.77 34.83 1.14
CA LEU A 438 -35.45 34.24 0.96
C LEU A 438 -35.04 34.17 -0.51
N ASN A 439 -34.40 35.23 -1.00
CA ASN A 439 -33.70 35.23 -2.30
C ASN A 439 -32.17 35.09 -2.16
N ASN A 440 -31.66 35.14 -0.92
CA ASN A 440 -30.27 34.99 -0.51
C ASN A 440 -30.25 34.50 0.96
N PRO A 441 -29.10 34.11 1.53
CA PRO A 441 -29.00 33.83 2.97
C PRO A 441 -29.37 35.06 3.79
N ILE A 442 -30.10 34.85 4.89
CA ILE A 442 -30.56 35.91 5.79
C ILE A 442 -30.21 35.54 7.23
N ASN A 443 -29.66 36.48 8.00
CA ASN A 443 -29.46 36.34 9.43
C ASN A 443 -30.41 37.30 10.17
N GLU A 444 -31.39 36.76 10.88
CA GLU A 444 -32.31 37.47 11.75
C GLU A 444 -31.94 37.25 13.22
N THR A 445 -32.05 38.30 14.02
CA THR A 445 -31.83 38.22 15.46
C THR A 445 -32.88 39.03 16.19
N ALA A 446 -33.73 38.34 16.96
CA ALA A 446 -34.63 38.99 17.91
C ALA A 446 -33.84 39.43 19.14
N VAL A 447 -33.80 40.74 19.37
CA VAL A 447 -33.08 41.32 20.52
C VAL A 447 -34.04 41.47 21.69
N PHE A 448 -33.64 40.93 22.82
CA PHE A 448 -34.38 40.98 24.08
C PHE A 448 -33.56 41.70 25.15
N GLN A 449 -34.24 42.45 26.01
CA GLN A 449 -33.61 43.15 27.13
C GLN A 449 -34.27 42.78 28.45
N SER A 450 -33.45 42.60 29.49
CA SER A 450 -33.97 42.38 30.85
C SER A 450 -34.54 43.70 31.40
N THR A 451 -35.74 43.62 31.95
CA THR A 451 -36.45 44.72 32.63
C THR A 451 -36.07 44.85 34.12
N THR A 452 -35.18 43.99 34.60
CA THR A 452 -34.70 44.05 35.99
C THR A 452 -33.76 45.24 36.17
N THR A 453 -34.20 46.26 36.91
CA THR A 453 -33.35 47.40 37.25
C THR A 453 -32.24 46.94 38.18
N SER A 454 -30.99 46.93 37.72
CA SER A 454 -29.82 46.70 38.58
C SER A 454 -29.75 47.81 39.63
N THR A 455 -30.19 47.50 40.84
CA THR A 455 -29.93 48.35 42.00
C THR A 455 -28.48 48.11 42.40
N SER A 456 -27.56 48.92 41.89
CA SER A 456 -26.16 48.87 42.31
C SER A 456 -26.06 49.37 43.76
N THR A 457 -26.07 48.45 44.73
CA THR A 457 -25.71 48.75 46.12
C THR A 457 -24.22 49.01 46.17
N THR A 458 -23.85 50.29 46.05
CA THR A 458 -22.49 50.78 46.28
C THR A 458 -22.13 50.51 47.74
N SER A 459 -21.30 49.51 47.98
CA SER A 459 -20.70 49.27 49.29
C SER A 459 -19.44 50.15 49.39
N THR A 460 -19.55 51.27 50.10
CA THR A 460 -18.42 52.14 50.42
C THR A 460 -17.45 51.39 51.35
N SER A 461 -16.30 51.00 50.82
CA SER A 461 -15.14 50.60 51.64
C SER A 461 -14.12 51.74 51.58
N THR A 462 -14.00 52.48 52.68
CA THR A 462 -12.98 53.49 52.91
C THR A 462 -11.64 52.82 53.19
N THR A 463 -10.66 53.02 52.31
CA THR A 463 -9.24 52.86 52.64
C THR A 463 -8.45 54.05 52.14
N THR A 464 -8.04 54.87 53.11
CA THR A 464 -7.07 55.94 53.03
C THR A 464 -5.72 55.40 52.58
N SER A 465 -5.05 56.05 51.61
CA SER A 465 -3.64 56.45 51.70
C SER A 465 -3.11 57.18 50.45
N THR A 466 -2.56 58.36 50.74
CA THR A 466 -1.32 58.96 50.20
C THR A 466 -1.24 59.37 48.72
N THR A 467 -1.37 60.69 48.56
CA THR A 467 -0.72 61.64 47.66
C THR A 467 0.57 61.17 46.97
N SER A 468 0.63 61.32 45.64
CA SER A 468 1.73 62.02 44.97
C SER A 468 1.31 62.49 43.57
N THR A 469 1.53 63.77 43.39
CA THR A 469 1.19 64.69 42.31
C THR A 469 1.86 64.33 40.97
N SER A 470 1.08 64.36 39.88
CA SER A 470 1.57 64.72 38.54
C SER A 470 0.49 65.53 37.85
N THR A 471 0.72 66.84 37.78
CA THR A 471 -0.11 67.85 37.13
C THR A 471 -0.12 67.73 35.60
N THR A 472 -1.30 68.02 35.09
CA THR A 472 -1.79 68.28 33.72
C THR A 472 -0.95 69.24 32.87
N THR A 473 -1.03 69.08 31.54
CA THR A 473 -1.39 70.12 30.52
C THR A 473 -1.49 69.40 29.15
N SER A 474 -2.70 69.11 28.65
CA SER A 474 -3.46 69.84 27.62
C SER A 474 -2.77 69.93 26.25
N THR A 475 -3.37 69.33 25.20
CA THR A 475 -4.01 70.10 24.11
C THR A 475 -4.77 69.19 23.14
N THR A 476 -5.96 69.65 22.81
CA THR A 476 -6.97 69.20 21.85
C THR A 476 -6.45 69.04 20.42
N SER A 477 -6.85 67.96 19.74
CA SER A 477 -7.20 68.01 18.31
C SER A 477 -8.02 66.79 17.88
N THR A 478 -9.22 67.10 17.41
CA THR A 478 -10.21 66.30 16.69
C THR A 478 -9.61 65.52 15.51
N SER A 479 -9.98 64.25 15.35
CA SER A 479 -10.45 63.64 14.08
C SER A 479 -10.59 62.11 14.16
N THR A 480 -11.83 61.65 13.95
CA THR A 480 -12.29 60.52 13.11
C THR A 480 -11.53 59.18 13.05
N SER A 481 -12.27 58.14 13.47
CA SER A 481 -12.43 56.81 12.81
C SER A 481 -11.18 55.99 12.49
N THR A 482 -10.97 54.89 13.23
CA THR A 482 -10.73 53.54 12.67
C THR A 482 -10.80 52.50 13.78
N THR A 483 -11.78 51.60 13.71
CA THR A 483 -11.85 50.38 14.54
C THR A 483 -10.93 49.34 13.92
N SER A 484 -9.83 49.02 14.61
CA SER A 484 -9.05 47.80 14.36
C SER A 484 -9.09 46.95 15.63
N THR A 485 -9.73 45.80 15.48
CA THR A 485 -9.82 44.72 16.45
C THR A 485 -8.43 44.20 16.77
N SER A 486 -8.06 44.18 18.04
CA SER A 486 -6.95 43.37 18.56
C SER A 486 -7.42 42.71 19.84
N THR A 487 -7.70 41.42 19.73
CA THR A 487 -8.01 40.49 20.81
C THR A 487 -6.78 40.30 21.69
N THR A 488 -6.92 40.60 22.99
CA THR A 488 -6.02 40.10 24.03
C THR A 488 -6.82 39.24 25.00
N THR A 489 -6.54 37.95 24.94
CA THR A 489 -6.99 36.95 25.91
C THR A 489 -6.15 37.12 27.18
N SER A 490 -6.80 37.21 28.35
CA SER A 490 -6.16 36.97 29.64
C SER A 490 -7.06 36.09 30.48
N THR A 491 -6.57 34.88 30.70
CA THR A 491 -7.09 33.86 31.61
C THR A 491 -7.00 34.35 33.05
N SER A 492 -8.02 34.06 33.86
CA SER A 492 -7.88 34.00 35.32
C SER A 492 -8.84 32.94 35.86
N THR A 493 -8.26 31.86 36.35
CA THR A 493 -8.90 30.80 37.13
C THR A 493 -9.08 31.23 38.57
N THR A 494 -10.26 31.00 39.15
CA THR A 494 -10.40 30.75 40.58
C THR A 494 -11.50 29.73 40.84
N THR A 495 -11.06 28.60 41.41
CA THR A 495 -11.84 27.54 42.05
C THR A 495 -12.51 28.05 43.33
N SER A 496 -13.74 27.62 43.59
CA SER A 496 -14.21 27.33 44.95
C SER A 496 -15.38 26.34 44.92
N THR A 497 -15.20 25.28 45.68
CA THR A 497 -16.06 24.13 45.90
C THR A 497 -17.11 24.44 46.98
N SER A 498 -18.36 24.02 46.81
CA SER A 498 -19.17 23.56 47.93
C SER A 498 -20.30 22.63 47.46
N THR A 499 -20.33 21.47 48.09
CA THR A 499 -21.28 20.36 48.03
C THR A 499 -22.67 20.74 48.55
N THR A 500 -23.74 20.14 48.01
CA THR A 500 -24.61 19.14 48.67
C THR A 500 -25.88 18.86 47.85
N SER A 501 -26.07 17.57 47.54
CA SER A 501 -27.27 16.74 47.40
C SER A 501 -28.65 17.40 47.23
N THR A 502 -29.47 16.90 46.30
CA THR A 502 -30.49 15.84 46.53
C THR A 502 -31.20 15.46 45.22
N SER A 503 -31.59 14.18 45.16
CA SER A 503 -32.24 13.40 44.10
C SER A 503 -33.56 13.94 43.53
N THR A 504 -33.85 13.59 42.27
CA THR A 504 -35.14 12.96 41.89
C THR A 504 -35.00 12.05 40.68
N THR A 505 -35.53 10.85 40.86
CA THR A 505 -35.79 9.71 39.97
C THR A 505 -36.54 10.05 38.69
N SER A 506 -36.25 9.35 37.58
CA SER A 506 -37.26 8.81 36.67
C SER A 506 -36.70 7.66 35.81
N THR A 507 -37.57 6.68 35.65
CA THR A 507 -37.37 5.29 35.23
C THR A 507 -37.55 5.11 33.72
N SER A 508 -36.81 4.21 33.08
CA SER A 508 -37.32 3.39 31.97
C SER A 508 -36.42 2.16 31.70
N THR A 509 -36.83 1.05 32.31
CA THR A 509 -36.91 -0.33 31.78
C THR A 509 -36.11 -0.70 30.52
N THR A 510 -35.27 -1.73 30.64
CA THR A 510 -35.00 -2.66 29.52
C THR A 510 -34.92 -4.10 30.02
N THR A 511 -35.75 -4.93 29.39
CA THR A 511 -36.03 -6.33 29.68
C THR A 511 -34.81 -7.22 29.47
N SER A 512 -34.54 -8.07 30.45
CA SER A 512 -33.53 -9.14 30.40
C SER A 512 -34.18 -10.46 29.99
N THR A 513 -33.54 -11.19 29.07
CA THR A 513 -33.73 -12.63 28.90
C THR A 513 -32.46 -13.34 29.37
N THR A 514 -32.64 -14.31 30.26
CA THR A 514 -31.60 -15.09 30.93
C THR A 514 -31.48 -16.46 30.26
N SER A 515 -30.24 -16.96 30.09
CA SER A 515 -29.90 -18.40 30.15
C SER A 515 -28.43 -18.60 30.51
N THR A 516 -28.20 -18.80 31.81
CA THR A 516 -27.34 -19.80 32.47
C THR A 516 -26.11 -20.36 31.75
N SER A 517 -24.94 -20.24 32.40
CA SER A 517 -23.94 -21.32 32.51
C SER A 517 -23.09 -21.16 33.77
N THR A 518 -22.94 -22.29 34.45
CA THR A 518 -22.47 -22.52 35.82
C THR A 518 -20.94 -22.52 35.90
N SER A 519 -20.39 -22.05 37.03
CA SER A 519 -18.95 -22.02 37.31
C SER A 519 -18.37 -23.41 37.58
N THR A 520 -17.14 -23.67 37.12
CA THR A 520 -16.14 -24.40 37.93
C THR A 520 -14.74 -23.82 37.72
N THR A 521 -13.98 -23.92 38.80
CA THR A 521 -12.77 -23.20 39.23
C THR A 521 -11.50 -23.56 38.45
N SER A 522 -10.68 -22.54 38.16
CA SER A 522 -9.26 -22.73 37.77
C SER A 522 -8.35 -21.98 38.73
N THR A 523 -7.64 -22.76 39.54
CA THR A 523 -6.60 -22.36 40.48
C THR A 523 -5.36 -21.86 39.74
N SER A 524 -4.80 -20.78 40.25
CA SER A 524 -3.56 -20.13 39.86
C SER A 524 -2.32 -20.99 40.12
N THR A 525 -1.42 -21.05 39.14
CA THR A 525 0.02 -21.35 39.36
C THR A 525 0.89 -20.40 38.55
N THR A 526 1.67 -19.63 39.28
CA THR A 526 2.82 -18.81 38.90
C THR A 526 3.94 -19.67 38.32
N THR A 527 4.53 -19.23 37.21
CA THR A 527 5.84 -19.73 36.74
C THR A 527 6.80 -18.57 36.57
N SER A 528 7.85 -18.61 37.38
CA SER A 528 8.94 -17.65 37.46
C SER A 528 9.89 -17.77 36.28
N THR A 529 10.21 -16.61 35.69
CA THR A 529 11.30 -16.39 34.74
C THR A 529 12.64 -16.70 35.40
N SER A 530 13.46 -17.57 34.77
CA SER A 530 14.87 -17.73 35.09
C SER A 530 15.69 -17.43 33.83
N THR A 531 16.43 -16.33 33.88
CA THR A 531 17.47 -15.93 32.95
C THR A 531 18.74 -16.74 33.19
N THR A 532 19.32 -17.33 32.15
CA THR A 532 20.71 -17.80 32.16
C THR A 532 21.41 -17.37 30.88
N THR A 533 22.30 -16.39 31.05
CA THR A 533 23.40 -16.05 30.15
C THR A 533 24.41 -17.20 30.11
N SER A 534 24.92 -17.56 28.94
CA SER A 534 26.19 -18.29 28.81
C SER A 534 26.87 -17.94 27.50
N THR A 535 27.95 -17.19 27.64
CA THR A 535 29.02 -16.95 26.67
C THR A 535 29.84 -18.22 26.52
N SER A 536 30.21 -18.59 25.29
CA SER A 536 31.34 -19.49 25.02
C SER A 536 31.92 -19.20 23.64
N THR A 537 33.09 -18.55 23.67
CA THR A 537 34.04 -18.38 22.58
C THR A 537 34.87 -19.65 22.45
N THR A 538 34.95 -20.24 21.26
CA THR A 538 36.03 -21.16 20.89
C THR A 538 36.51 -20.86 19.47
N THR A 539 37.72 -20.32 19.42
CA THR A 539 38.56 -20.17 18.24
C THR A 539 39.12 -21.53 17.85
N SER A 540 38.93 -21.93 16.59
CA SER A 540 39.64 -23.05 15.98
C SER A 540 40.26 -22.58 14.67
N THR A 541 41.56 -22.30 14.72
CA THR A 541 42.43 -22.04 13.58
C THR A 541 42.59 -23.33 12.76
N SER A 542 42.31 -23.28 11.46
CA SER A 542 42.72 -24.32 10.50
C SER A 542 43.47 -23.63 9.36
N THR A 543 44.79 -23.80 9.36
CA THR A 543 45.70 -23.43 8.28
C THR A 543 45.58 -24.43 7.14
N THR A 544 45.18 -23.98 5.95
CA THR A 544 45.44 -24.66 4.68
C THR A 544 46.17 -23.71 3.75
N THR A 545 47.45 -24.04 3.52
CA THR A 545 48.33 -23.43 2.53
C THR A 545 47.85 -23.79 1.13
N SER A 546 47.46 -22.79 0.34
CA SER A 546 47.22 -22.94 -1.10
C SER A 546 48.15 -21.99 -1.84
N THR A 547 49.18 -22.56 -2.46
CA THR A 547 50.10 -21.88 -3.37
C THR A 547 49.37 -21.56 -4.67
N SER A 548 49.17 -20.29 -4.98
CA SER A 548 48.62 -19.84 -6.28
C SER A 548 49.64 -18.96 -7.01
N THR A 549 50.19 -19.51 -8.09
CA THR A 549 51.05 -18.83 -9.06
C THR A 549 50.24 -17.74 -9.78
N SER A 550 50.58 -16.47 -9.60
CA SER A 550 49.95 -15.36 -10.35
C SER A 550 50.72 -15.11 -11.66
N THR A 551 50.08 -15.36 -12.79
CA THR A 551 50.49 -14.79 -14.08
C THR A 551 49.85 -13.41 -14.24
N THR A 552 50.68 -12.37 -14.26
CA THR A 552 50.30 -10.98 -14.47
C THR A 552 49.95 -10.74 -15.95
N SER A 553 48.71 -10.39 -16.25
CA SER A 553 48.33 -9.76 -17.52
C SER A 553 47.91 -8.32 -17.26
N THR A 554 48.78 -7.39 -17.63
CA THR A 554 48.55 -5.94 -17.57
C THR A 554 47.49 -5.56 -18.62
N SER A 555 46.41 -4.91 -18.20
CA SER A 555 45.52 -4.18 -19.10
C SER A 555 45.33 -2.77 -18.56
N THR A 556 45.80 -1.81 -19.34
CA THR A 556 45.71 -0.38 -19.08
C THR A 556 44.29 0.09 -19.42
N THR A 557 43.51 0.51 -18.43
CA THR A 557 42.22 1.17 -18.67
C THR A 557 42.41 2.68 -18.59
N THR A 558 42.30 3.34 -19.74
CA THR A 558 42.17 4.79 -19.85
C THR A 558 40.78 5.19 -19.35
N ILE A 559 40.70 5.99 -18.29
CA ILE A 559 39.44 6.58 -17.82
C ILE A 559 39.21 7.86 -18.64
N LEU A 560 38.15 7.87 -19.45
CA LEU A 560 37.59 9.08 -20.07
C LEU A 560 36.37 9.50 -19.25
N SER A 561 36.44 10.66 -18.60
CA SER A 561 35.30 11.31 -17.96
C SER A 561 34.57 12.19 -18.97
N CYS A 562 33.28 11.94 -19.20
CA CYS A 562 32.38 12.85 -19.90
C CYS A 562 31.51 13.60 -18.88
N THR A 563 31.53 14.92 -18.94
CA THR A 563 30.64 15.80 -18.19
C THR A 563 29.27 15.87 -18.88
N SER A 564 28.23 15.98 -18.06
CA SER A 564 26.78 15.97 -18.33
C SER A 564 26.26 16.43 -19.71
N GLY A 565 25.39 15.59 -20.29
CA GLY A 565 24.47 15.93 -21.37
C GLY A 565 23.58 14.75 -21.77
N SER A 566 22.49 14.53 -21.03
CA SER A 566 21.19 13.95 -21.46
C SER A 566 21.10 12.51 -22.01
N TYR A 567 20.18 11.75 -21.37
CA TYR A 567 19.46 10.52 -21.76
C TYR A 567 20.24 9.20 -21.88
N ALA A 568 20.08 8.35 -20.86
CA ALA A 568 20.29 6.91 -20.93
C ALA A 568 18.95 6.21 -21.21
N SER A 569 18.95 5.36 -22.24
CA SER A 569 17.87 4.47 -22.64
C SER A 569 17.78 3.23 -21.74
N GLY A 570 16.56 2.78 -21.48
CA GLY A 570 16.23 1.48 -20.90
C GLY A 570 15.06 0.85 -21.66
N PRO A 571 14.94 -0.49 -21.70
CA PRO A 571 13.99 -1.19 -22.57
C PRO A 571 12.64 -1.34 -21.87
N GLU A 572 11.81 -0.30 -21.93
CA GLU A 572 10.38 -0.38 -21.59
C GLU A 572 9.70 0.88 -22.14
N CYS A 573 9.39 0.87 -23.44
CA CYS A 573 8.44 1.80 -24.02
C CYS A 573 7.21 0.99 -24.41
N ASP A 574 6.20 0.97 -23.53
CA ASP A 574 4.86 0.55 -23.91
C ASP A 574 4.28 1.58 -24.90
N ALA A 575 3.64 1.07 -25.94
CA ALA A 575 3.15 1.81 -27.10
C ALA A 575 1.87 2.63 -26.83
N TYR A 576 1.83 3.41 -25.75
CA TYR A 576 0.69 4.28 -25.42
C TYR A 576 1.00 5.79 -25.41
N ASP A 577 2.26 6.21 -25.62
CA ASP A 577 2.63 7.65 -25.63
C ASP A 577 2.92 8.26 -27.02
N CYS A 578 2.75 7.49 -28.10
CA CYS A 578 3.05 7.98 -29.47
C CYS A 578 1.82 8.49 -30.25
N ALA A 579 0.89 9.19 -29.59
CA ALA A 579 -0.29 9.72 -30.29
C ALA A 579 -0.49 11.24 -30.21
N HIS A 580 0.38 12.04 -29.57
CA HIS A 580 0.14 13.49 -29.42
C HIS A 580 1.26 14.44 -29.86
N LEU A 581 2.30 13.97 -30.55
CA LEU A 581 3.23 14.86 -31.27
C LEU A 581 3.56 14.21 -32.62
N GLY A 582 3.33 14.94 -33.71
CA GLY A 582 3.37 14.42 -35.07
C GLY A 582 4.75 13.95 -35.56
N ALA A 583 4.69 12.91 -36.40
CA ALA A 583 5.65 12.46 -37.40
C ALA A 583 7.03 11.89 -36.96
N ASP A 584 7.26 10.67 -37.48
CA ASP A 584 8.51 10.00 -37.83
C ASP A 584 9.37 9.35 -36.73
N CYS A 585 9.02 8.11 -36.39
CA CYS A 585 9.98 7.08 -35.99
C CYS A 585 9.97 5.96 -37.05
N PHE A 586 11.11 5.70 -37.69
CA PHE A 586 11.67 4.36 -37.97
C PHE A 586 12.82 4.46 -39.00
N THR A 587 14.08 4.36 -38.55
CA THR A 587 15.18 3.66 -39.25
C THR A 587 16.41 3.54 -38.35
N VAL A 588 16.98 2.33 -38.26
CA VAL A 588 18.22 2.04 -37.54
C VAL A 588 19.40 2.26 -38.50
N TYR A 589 20.41 3.05 -38.10
CA TYR A 589 21.66 3.20 -38.84
C TYR A 589 22.78 2.41 -38.17
N SER A 590 23.64 1.76 -38.94
CA SER A 590 24.86 1.11 -38.46
C SER A 590 26.09 1.83 -39.03
N CYS A 591 27.01 2.27 -38.17
CA CYS A 591 28.29 2.84 -38.59
C CYS A 591 29.44 1.98 -38.06
N THR A 592 30.45 1.73 -38.88
CA THR A 592 31.66 0.98 -38.51
C THR A 592 32.60 1.87 -37.69
N THR A 593 33.16 1.33 -36.60
CA THR A 593 34.06 2.06 -35.70
C THR A 593 35.31 2.58 -36.42
N GLY A 594 35.49 3.90 -36.44
CA GLY A 594 36.74 4.56 -36.87
C GLY A 594 36.67 5.48 -38.11
N SER A 595 35.50 5.72 -38.72
CA SER A 595 35.37 6.67 -39.85
C SER A 595 34.64 7.96 -39.45
N SER A 596 35.12 9.11 -39.92
CA SER A 596 34.47 10.42 -39.78
C SER A 596 33.49 10.77 -40.90
N THR A 597 33.21 9.85 -41.84
CA THR A 597 32.15 9.99 -42.87
C THR A 597 31.66 8.63 -43.37
N GLY A 598 30.34 8.46 -43.55
CA GLY A 598 29.73 7.34 -44.29
C GLY A 598 28.81 6.40 -43.51
N CYS A 599 27.75 6.91 -42.88
CA CYS A 599 26.63 6.07 -42.43
C CYS A 599 25.55 6.03 -43.52
N SER A 600 25.05 4.84 -43.85
CA SER A 600 23.98 4.61 -44.83
C SER A 600 22.86 3.76 -44.21
N ASP A 601 21.62 4.02 -44.62
CA ASP A 601 20.49 3.14 -44.27
C ASP A 601 20.44 1.88 -45.16
N THR A 602 19.49 0.99 -44.87
CA THR A 602 19.22 -0.23 -45.68
C THR A 602 18.76 0.05 -47.12
N SER A 603 18.62 1.31 -47.52
CA SER A 603 18.16 1.75 -48.85
C SER A 603 19.26 2.46 -49.66
N GLY A 604 20.45 2.67 -49.09
CA GLY A 604 21.61 3.23 -49.79
C GLY A 604 21.65 4.75 -49.92
N ASN A 605 20.85 5.50 -49.16
CA ASN A 605 20.91 6.97 -49.17
C ASN A 605 21.87 7.52 -48.11
N SER A 606 22.60 8.58 -48.44
CA SER A 606 23.60 9.24 -47.58
C SER A 606 23.16 10.63 -47.14
N CYS A 607 23.38 10.98 -45.87
CA CYS A 607 23.19 12.33 -45.34
C CYS A 607 24.41 12.73 -44.50
N SER A 608 24.83 13.99 -44.62
CA SER A 608 26.02 14.58 -43.98
C SER A 608 25.61 15.71 -43.04
N PRO A 609 25.70 15.56 -41.71
CA PRO A 609 25.52 16.69 -40.79
C PRO A 609 26.87 17.35 -40.49
N SER A 610 26.92 18.66 -40.68
CA SER A 610 28.04 19.53 -40.32
C SER A 610 27.97 19.91 -38.83
N GLY A 611 29.10 19.86 -38.11
CA GLY A 611 29.22 20.49 -36.79
C GLY A 611 29.89 19.69 -35.66
N CYS A 612 31.07 19.08 -35.88
CA CYS A 612 31.96 18.68 -34.79
C CYS A 612 33.39 19.14 -35.11
N ALA A 613 33.91 20.09 -34.34
CA ALA A 613 35.32 20.47 -34.34
C ALA A 613 35.98 19.97 -33.04
N ILE A 614 37.17 19.40 -33.17
CA ILE A 614 38.03 19.00 -32.05
C ILE A 614 38.97 20.19 -31.78
N ASP A 615 38.98 20.72 -30.56
CA ASP A 615 40.07 21.60 -30.12
C ASP A 615 40.87 20.91 -29.02
N GLY A 616 42.17 20.84 -29.21
CA GLY A 616 43.12 20.15 -28.36
C GLY A 616 43.97 21.15 -27.60
N THR A 617 43.82 21.20 -26.28
CA THR A 617 44.85 21.79 -25.40
C THR A 617 44.92 21.05 -24.06
N THR A 618 46.14 20.69 -23.70
CA THR A 618 46.58 20.12 -22.43
C THR A 618 46.53 21.18 -21.33
N SER A 619 45.94 20.86 -20.17
CA SER A 619 46.13 21.64 -18.94
C SER A 619 46.33 20.73 -17.73
N THR A 620 47.46 20.92 -17.07
CA THR A 620 47.95 20.19 -15.91
C THR A 620 47.37 20.82 -14.65
N THR A 621 46.73 20.06 -13.75
CA THR A 621 46.51 20.50 -12.37
C THR A 621 46.67 19.34 -11.38
N THR A 622 47.43 19.65 -10.33
CA THR A 622 47.96 18.81 -9.26
C THR A 622 46.87 18.29 -8.32
N SER A 623 46.91 17.00 -7.97
CA SER A 623 46.08 16.42 -6.91
C SER A 623 46.77 16.51 -5.55
N THR A 624 46.03 16.98 -4.54
CA THR A 624 46.36 16.77 -3.12
C THR A 624 45.59 15.56 -2.59
N THR A 625 46.34 14.65 -1.97
CA THR A 625 45.90 13.38 -1.41
C THR A 625 45.15 13.57 -0.09
N SER A 626 43.97 12.97 0.05
CA SER A 626 43.38 12.62 1.35
C SER A 626 42.86 11.19 1.30
N THR A 627 43.48 10.35 2.13
CA THR A 627 43.25 8.91 2.30
C THR A 627 41.81 8.61 2.74
N SER A 628 41.11 7.72 2.04
CA SER A 628 39.95 7.02 2.61
C SER A 628 39.97 5.54 2.23
N THR A 629 39.73 4.74 3.27
CA THR A 629 39.77 3.29 3.36
C THR A 629 38.76 2.65 2.42
N SER A 630 39.16 1.64 1.64
CA SER A 630 38.24 0.90 0.78
C SER A 630 37.42 -0.11 1.60
N THR A 631 36.11 0.01 1.50
CA THR A 631 35.17 -1.08 1.74
C THR A 631 34.52 -1.43 0.42
N THR A 632 34.72 -2.68 0.00
CA THR A 632 34.14 -3.32 -1.19
C THR A 632 32.62 -3.14 -1.25
N SER A 633 32.15 -2.44 -2.28
CA SER A 633 30.73 -2.36 -2.65
C SER A 633 30.33 -3.60 -3.46
N VAL A 634 29.40 -4.39 -2.92
CA VAL A 634 28.64 -5.39 -3.66
C VAL A 634 27.59 -4.63 -4.49
N THR A 635 27.59 -4.80 -5.81
CA THR A 635 26.59 -4.24 -6.72
C THR A 635 25.29 -5.03 -6.64
N GLY A 636 24.38 -4.62 -5.76
CA GLY A 636 22.97 -5.01 -5.72
C GLY A 636 22.07 -3.78 -5.86
N GLY A 637 21.00 -3.88 -6.65
CA GLY A 637 20.16 -2.76 -7.08
C GLY A 637 19.70 -1.83 -5.95
N GLY A 638 19.90 -0.53 -6.17
CA GLY A 638 19.62 0.54 -5.20
C GLY A 638 18.15 0.63 -4.83
N GLY A 639 17.86 0.40 -3.56
CA GLY A 639 16.72 1.00 -2.88
C GLY A 639 17.22 2.23 -2.13
N GLY A 640 16.50 3.33 -2.22
CA GLY A 640 16.72 4.52 -1.42
C GLY A 640 16.58 4.21 0.07
N CYS A 641 16.84 5.21 0.91
CA CYS A 641 16.87 5.05 2.35
C CYS A 641 16.08 6.17 3.05
N VAL A 642 15.60 5.87 4.26
CA VAL A 642 15.01 6.82 5.20
C VAL A 642 15.98 7.15 6.33
N SER A 643 15.84 8.31 6.95
CA SER A 643 16.70 8.75 8.05
C SER A 643 16.54 7.86 9.28
N GLY A 644 17.66 7.51 9.93
CA GLY A 644 17.65 6.73 11.17
C GLY A 644 16.93 7.39 12.35
N ASN A 645 16.74 8.72 12.29
CA ASN A 645 16.05 9.50 13.32
C ASN A 645 14.54 9.57 13.12
N ASP A 646 14.05 9.19 11.94
CA ASP A 646 12.62 9.18 11.68
C ASP A 646 11.92 8.05 12.43
N THR A 647 10.60 8.14 12.58
CA THR A 647 9.79 7.11 13.24
C THR A 647 8.85 6.44 12.26
N ILE A 648 8.81 5.12 12.28
CA ILE A 648 7.86 4.31 11.52
C ILE A 648 6.65 3.99 12.39
N LEU A 649 5.47 3.90 11.78
CA LEU A 649 4.26 3.51 12.49
C LEU A 649 4.13 1.98 12.54
N ALA A 650 4.37 1.40 13.72
CA ALA A 650 4.17 -0.02 13.97
C ALA A 650 2.66 -0.38 13.98
N PHE A 651 2.33 -1.61 13.63
CA PHE A 651 0.93 -2.08 13.49
C PHE A 651 0.16 -2.11 14.83
N ASN A 652 0.86 -2.02 15.96
CA ASN A 652 0.25 -1.86 17.28
C ASN A 652 -0.13 -0.39 17.59
N GLY A 653 0.02 0.53 16.63
CA GLY A 653 -0.26 1.96 16.77
C GLY A 653 0.85 2.76 17.46
N THR A 654 2.00 2.16 17.75
CA THR A 654 3.15 2.85 18.34
C THR A 654 4.12 3.34 17.27
N TYR A 655 4.88 4.39 17.58
CA TYR A 655 5.94 4.90 16.72
C TYR A 655 7.29 4.34 17.17
N VAL A 656 8.04 3.73 16.24
CA VAL A 656 9.36 3.14 16.49
C VAL A 656 10.38 3.91 15.68
N THR A 657 11.48 4.35 16.30
CA THR A 657 12.57 5.00 15.59
C THR A 657 13.19 4.03 14.58
N VAL A 658 13.45 4.50 13.36
CA VAL A 658 13.95 3.68 12.25
C VAL A 658 15.24 2.93 12.62
N SER A 659 16.17 3.59 13.31
CA SER A 659 17.42 2.97 13.80
C SER A 659 17.22 1.84 14.82
N ASN A 660 16.04 1.76 15.45
CA ASN A 660 15.70 0.73 16.44
C ASN A 660 14.84 -0.41 15.86
N LEU A 661 14.52 -0.36 14.57
CA LEU A 661 13.67 -1.36 13.92
C LEU A 661 14.32 -2.73 13.87
N LYS A 662 13.47 -3.77 13.92
CA LYS A 662 13.93 -5.16 13.85
C LYS A 662 13.26 -5.92 12.72
N ILE A 663 14.04 -6.80 12.08
CA ILE A 663 13.50 -7.76 11.12
C ILE A 663 12.44 -8.62 11.82
N GLY A 664 11.29 -8.77 11.16
CA GLY A 664 10.14 -9.49 11.67
C GLY A 664 9.10 -8.60 12.36
N GLU A 665 9.40 -7.34 12.69
CA GLU A 665 8.40 -6.39 13.19
C GLU A 665 7.34 -6.09 12.12
N VAL A 666 6.16 -5.69 12.58
CA VAL A 666 5.03 -5.41 11.71
C VAL A 666 4.69 -3.94 11.78
N VAL A 667 4.64 -3.29 10.62
CA VAL A 667 4.35 -1.88 10.42
C VAL A 667 3.09 -1.71 9.57
N TYR A 668 2.54 -0.50 9.57
CA TYR A 668 1.49 -0.14 8.62
C TYR A 668 2.09 0.21 7.26
N GLY A 669 1.55 -0.41 6.22
CA GLY A 669 1.70 0.00 4.82
C GLY A 669 0.37 0.53 4.28
N TYR A 670 0.29 0.82 2.98
CA TYR A 670 -0.94 1.28 2.36
C TYR A 670 -1.09 0.88 0.90
N ASN A 671 -2.12 0.09 0.61
CA ASN A 671 -2.46 -0.23 -0.78
C ASN A 671 -3.09 1.00 -1.45
N THR A 672 -2.32 1.70 -2.30
CA THR A 672 -2.76 2.88 -3.03
C THR A 672 -3.82 2.61 -4.10
N PHE A 673 -4.01 1.35 -4.52
CA PHE A 673 -5.05 0.95 -5.47
C PHE A 673 -6.37 0.63 -4.76
N GLY A 674 -6.30 -0.14 -3.67
CA GLY A 674 -7.46 -0.50 -2.83
C GLY A 674 -7.82 0.55 -1.76
N MET A 675 -7.06 1.64 -1.68
CA MET A 675 -7.18 2.72 -0.70
C MET A 675 -7.36 2.25 0.76
N LYS A 676 -6.52 1.30 1.19
CA LYS A 676 -6.64 0.67 2.49
C LYS A 676 -5.28 0.45 3.16
N LEU A 677 -5.22 0.72 4.47
CA LEU A 677 -4.06 0.35 5.29
C LEU A 677 -3.80 -1.15 5.22
N THR A 678 -2.54 -1.51 5.04
CA THR A 678 -2.07 -2.89 5.00
C THR A 678 -1.16 -3.18 6.19
N LYS A 679 -0.98 -4.48 6.45
CA LYS A 679 -0.16 -4.98 7.55
C LYS A 679 1.10 -5.58 6.94
N GLU A 680 2.21 -4.88 7.09
CA GLU A 680 3.46 -5.24 6.44
C GLU A 680 4.51 -5.68 7.45
N ARG A 681 5.15 -6.82 7.20
CA ARG A 681 6.23 -7.36 8.03
C ARG A 681 7.57 -6.96 7.43
N ILE A 682 8.45 -6.41 8.24
CA ILE A 682 9.81 -6.09 7.85
C ILE A 682 10.57 -7.40 7.60
N THR A 683 11.07 -7.58 6.38
CA THR A 683 11.80 -8.79 5.95
C THR A 683 13.30 -8.56 5.92
N TYR A 684 13.74 -7.32 5.71
CA TYR A 684 15.16 -6.97 5.59
C TYR A 684 15.38 -5.50 5.94
N ILE A 685 16.51 -5.19 6.59
CA ILE A 685 16.95 -3.83 6.91
C ILE A 685 18.45 -3.72 6.64
N THR A 686 18.88 -2.68 5.93
CA THR A 686 20.31 -2.32 5.80
C THR A 686 20.55 -0.88 6.20
N GLU A 687 21.58 -0.68 7.01
CA GLU A 687 22.12 0.65 7.33
C GLU A 687 23.18 1.06 6.29
N SER A 688 23.19 2.33 5.95
CA SER A 688 24.20 2.97 5.10
C SER A 688 24.39 4.43 5.53
N TYR A 689 25.43 5.08 5.02
CA TYR A 689 25.68 6.50 5.29
C TYR A 689 25.53 7.30 4.00
N SER A 690 24.62 8.27 3.99
CA SER A 690 24.34 9.08 2.80
C SER A 690 23.88 10.48 3.16
N GLN A 691 23.90 11.36 2.16
CA GLN A 691 23.20 12.64 2.18
C GLN A 691 21.70 12.41 1.96
N PHE A 692 20.86 13.28 2.53
CA PHE A 692 19.41 13.13 2.44
C PHE A 692 18.70 14.48 2.32
N LEU A 693 17.45 14.42 1.86
CA LEU A 693 16.51 15.53 1.78
C LEU A 693 15.64 15.56 3.02
N GLU A 694 15.54 16.72 3.67
CA GLU A 694 14.50 16.97 4.65
C GLU A 694 13.30 17.66 4.01
N MET A 695 12.12 17.11 4.25
CA MET A 695 10.85 17.64 3.78
C MET A 695 9.87 17.84 4.94
N ILE A 696 8.76 18.52 4.67
CA ILE A 696 7.70 18.77 5.66
C ILE A 696 8.28 19.47 6.91
N ASN A 697 9.10 20.50 6.71
CA ASN A 697 9.73 21.27 7.79
C ASN A 697 10.63 20.42 8.71
N GLY A 698 11.45 19.53 8.14
CA GLY A 698 12.37 18.67 8.89
C GLY A 698 11.72 17.42 9.48
N LYS A 699 10.46 17.12 9.12
CA LYS A 699 9.73 15.96 9.65
C LYS A 699 10.04 14.64 8.95
N ILE A 700 10.67 14.65 7.77
CA ILE A 700 11.03 13.41 7.10
C ILE A 700 12.33 13.56 6.35
N GLY A 701 13.25 12.62 6.56
CA GLY A 701 14.55 12.54 5.90
C GLY A 701 14.62 11.35 4.96
N VAL A 702 14.83 11.58 3.66
CA VAL A 702 14.95 10.52 2.65
C VAL A 702 16.09 10.75 1.69
N THR A 703 16.66 9.69 1.12
CA THR A 703 17.66 9.85 0.07
C THR A 703 17.07 10.56 -1.15
N PRO A 704 17.84 11.41 -1.85
CA PRO A 704 17.33 12.19 -2.98
C PRO A 704 16.84 11.32 -4.16
N SER A 705 17.36 10.11 -4.29
CA SER A 705 17.03 9.15 -5.34
C SER A 705 16.60 7.80 -4.77
N ASP A 706 15.85 7.07 -5.58
CA ASP A 706 15.42 5.68 -5.36
C ASP A 706 14.62 5.42 -4.06
N GLN A 707 14.11 6.46 -3.40
CA GLN A 707 13.20 6.35 -2.26
C GLN A 707 11.80 6.82 -2.66
N PRO A 708 10.93 5.94 -3.22
CA PRO A 708 9.62 6.35 -3.69
C PRO A 708 8.76 7.00 -2.61
N MET A 709 8.02 8.04 -2.98
CA MET A 709 7.05 8.70 -2.10
C MET A 709 5.73 8.92 -2.83
N TYR A 710 4.61 8.71 -2.14
CA TYR A 710 3.29 8.97 -2.70
C TYR A 710 2.91 10.44 -2.51
N VAL A 711 2.80 11.17 -3.63
CA VAL A 711 2.66 12.63 -3.63
C VAL A 711 1.49 13.08 -4.49
N ARG A 712 1.04 14.32 -4.27
CA ARG A 712 0.16 15.05 -5.17
C ARG A 712 0.62 16.48 -5.37
N ASN A 713 0.31 17.02 -6.54
CA ASN A 713 0.38 18.44 -6.85
C ASN A 713 -0.86 18.84 -7.69
N GLY A 714 -0.86 20.03 -8.30
CA GLY A 714 -2.01 20.52 -9.08
C GLY A 714 -2.37 19.68 -10.32
N THR A 715 -1.49 18.80 -10.81
CA THR A 715 -1.68 18.03 -12.04
C THR A 715 -1.38 16.54 -11.93
N TYR A 716 -0.77 16.09 -10.82
CA TYR A 716 -0.29 14.73 -10.64
C TYR A 716 -0.63 14.22 -9.25
N THR A 717 -1.03 12.95 -9.14
CA THR A 717 -1.13 12.19 -7.89
C THR A 717 -0.60 10.80 -8.15
N GLY A 718 0.39 10.35 -7.38
CA GLY A 718 1.03 9.05 -7.61
C GLY A 718 2.39 8.91 -6.94
N TRP A 719 3.04 7.77 -7.20
CA TRP A 719 4.38 7.46 -6.71
C TRP A 719 5.45 8.20 -7.51
N VAL A 720 6.27 8.98 -6.81
CA VAL A 720 7.47 9.59 -7.36
C VAL A 720 8.68 8.83 -6.87
N LYS A 721 9.41 8.19 -7.80
CA LYS A 721 10.57 7.35 -7.51
C LYS A 721 11.74 8.10 -6.86
N ASN A 722 11.99 9.34 -7.29
CA ASN A 722 13.12 10.15 -6.85
C ASN A 722 12.63 11.39 -6.08
N PRO A 723 12.78 11.43 -4.74
CA PRO A 723 12.33 12.57 -3.93
C PRO A 723 12.89 13.93 -4.33
N SER A 724 14.05 13.97 -5.01
CA SER A 724 14.68 15.22 -5.48
C SER A 724 13.81 16.06 -6.41
N VAL A 725 12.75 15.51 -7.00
CA VAL A 725 11.83 16.27 -7.86
C VAL A 725 10.69 16.94 -7.08
N ILE A 726 10.49 16.60 -5.81
CA ILE A 726 9.45 17.16 -4.96
C ILE A 726 9.79 18.62 -4.64
N LYS A 727 8.80 19.51 -4.75
CA LYS A 727 8.97 20.96 -4.58
C LYS A 727 7.97 21.52 -3.56
N PRO A 728 8.27 22.69 -2.95
CA PRO A 728 7.28 23.44 -2.18
C PRO A 728 5.97 23.63 -2.96
N GLY A 729 4.84 23.42 -2.29
CA GLY A 729 3.50 23.45 -2.89
C GLY A 729 2.94 22.08 -3.30
N TRP A 730 3.77 21.04 -3.31
CA TRP A 730 3.30 19.65 -3.42
C TRP A 730 2.78 19.17 -2.07
N SER A 731 2.13 18.01 -2.02
CA SER A 731 1.72 17.35 -0.78
C SER A 731 2.11 15.88 -0.78
N ILE A 732 2.43 15.34 0.39
CA ILE A 732 2.75 13.93 0.61
C ILE A 732 1.59 13.28 1.34
N TYR A 733 1.24 12.05 0.98
CA TYR A 733 0.07 11.39 1.54
C TYR A 733 0.36 10.81 2.92
N ASP A 734 -0.55 11.09 3.85
CA ASP A 734 -0.65 10.46 5.17
C ASP A 734 -1.85 9.51 5.17
N PRO A 735 -1.64 8.22 4.87
CA PRO A 735 -2.71 7.25 4.80
C PRO A 735 -3.30 6.91 6.17
N TYR A 736 -2.57 7.13 7.27
CA TYR A 736 -3.07 6.82 8.61
C TYR A 736 -4.13 7.83 9.06
N ASN A 737 -3.88 9.11 8.79
CA ASN A 737 -4.84 10.18 9.05
C ASN A 737 -5.74 10.51 7.85
N MET A 738 -5.63 9.74 6.76
CA MET A 738 -6.35 9.95 5.49
C MET A 738 -6.24 11.38 4.97
N SER A 739 -5.06 11.99 5.13
CA SER A 739 -4.83 13.41 4.86
C SER A 739 -3.62 13.63 3.95
N TRP A 740 -3.46 14.86 3.46
CA TRP A 740 -2.33 15.24 2.62
C TRP A 740 -1.56 16.36 3.29
N VAL A 741 -0.28 16.12 3.52
CA VAL A 741 0.59 17.07 4.22
C VAL A 741 1.37 17.89 3.20
N SER A 742 1.14 19.20 3.20
CA SER A 742 1.80 20.10 2.24
C SER A 742 3.30 20.24 2.52
N VAL A 743 4.09 20.08 1.47
CA VAL A 743 5.52 20.36 1.45
C VAL A 743 5.70 21.87 1.38
N ARG A 744 6.22 22.47 2.46
CA ARG A 744 6.49 23.92 2.53
C ARG A 744 7.94 24.27 2.20
N ASN A 745 8.86 23.36 2.50
CA ASN A 745 10.29 23.49 2.20
C ASN A 745 10.89 22.11 1.92
N VAL A 746 11.94 22.09 1.11
CA VAL A 746 12.78 20.91 0.81
C VAL A 746 14.23 21.33 1.00
N THR A 747 14.90 20.78 2.02
CA THR A 747 16.28 21.13 2.38
C THR A 747 17.20 19.98 2.00
N TYR A 748 18.28 20.29 1.29
CA TYR A 748 19.32 19.31 0.98
C TYR A 748 20.39 19.33 2.08
N LEU A 749 20.56 18.22 2.80
CA LEU A 749 21.60 18.10 3.83
C LEU A 749 22.79 17.32 3.27
N THR A 750 23.88 18.04 3.00
CA THR A 750 25.16 17.45 2.59
C THR A 750 25.89 16.93 3.83
N GLY A 751 26.33 15.67 3.79
CA GLY A 751 27.00 14.99 4.90
C GLY A 751 26.81 13.47 4.85
N ALA A 752 27.48 12.75 5.75
CA ALA A 752 27.33 11.31 5.91
C ALA A 752 26.44 11.02 7.13
N TYR A 753 25.14 10.81 6.89
CA TYR A 753 24.16 10.54 7.93
C TYR A 753 23.69 9.09 7.87
N PRO A 754 23.40 8.45 9.01
CA PRO A 754 22.88 7.08 9.03
C PRO A 754 21.47 7.05 8.42
N VAL A 755 21.34 6.27 7.35
CA VAL A 755 20.09 6.04 6.62
C VAL A 755 19.85 4.55 6.50
N TYR A 756 18.58 4.16 6.45
CA TYR A 756 18.16 2.76 6.48
C TYR A 756 17.29 2.46 5.26
N ASN A 757 17.64 1.42 4.53
CA ASN A 757 16.78 0.84 3.51
C ASN A 757 16.01 -0.33 4.15
N ILE A 758 14.69 -0.25 4.12
CA ILE A 758 13.78 -1.18 4.81
C ILE A 758 12.98 -1.90 3.73
N TYR A 759 12.92 -3.22 3.81
CA TYR A 759 12.05 -4.03 2.96
C TYR A 759 10.94 -4.60 3.81
N THR A 760 9.72 -4.45 3.33
CA THR A 760 8.53 -5.05 3.91
C THR A 760 7.96 -6.10 2.94
N ASN A 761 7.08 -6.99 3.42
CA ASN A 761 6.31 -7.86 2.52
C ASN A 761 5.08 -7.10 1.98
N GLY A 762 4.17 -7.80 1.28
CA GLY A 762 2.91 -7.24 0.80
C GLY A 762 3.07 -6.10 -0.21
N THR A 763 2.60 -4.89 0.13
CA THR A 763 2.73 -3.69 -0.74
C THR A 763 4.15 -3.19 -0.87
N ASN A 764 5.07 -3.66 -0.01
CA ASN A 764 6.47 -3.24 0.04
C ASN A 764 6.65 -1.72 0.18
N ASP A 765 5.77 -1.14 0.99
CA ASP A 765 5.75 0.24 1.45
C ASP A 765 5.61 0.29 2.97
N TYR A 766 5.73 1.49 3.54
CA TYR A 766 5.54 1.74 4.96
C TYR A 766 5.29 3.22 5.26
N ILE A 767 4.73 3.51 6.44
CA ILE A 767 4.45 4.89 6.89
C ILE A 767 5.55 5.38 7.84
N VAL A 768 6.31 6.38 7.41
CA VAL A 768 7.35 7.05 8.21
C VAL A 768 6.95 8.49 8.49
N ASN A 769 6.90 8.89 9.76
CA ASN A 769 6.50 10.21 10.25
C ASN A 769 5.18 10.70 9.63
N GLY A 770 4.24 9.78 9.40
CA GLY A 770 2.94 10.05 8.77
C GLY A 770 3.01 10.23 7.26
N ALA A 771 4.13 9.97 6.60
CA ALA A 771 4.24 9.97 5.15
C ALA A 771 4.30 8.53 4.60
N LEU A 772 3.55 8.26 3.54
CA LEU A 772 3.64 7.00 2.80
C LEU A 772 4.93 6.97 1.98
N THR A 773 5.81 6.06 2.36
CA THR A 773 7.16 5.94 1.83
C THR A 773 7.48 4.54 1.39
N ASP A 774 8.38 4.51 0.41
CA ASP A 774 8.86 3.33 -0.27
C ASP A 774 7.76 2.66 -1.11
N LEU A 775 8.19 2.11 -2.23
CA LEU A 775 7.41 1.19 -3.03
C LEU A 775 8.46 0.49 -3.87
N LYS A 776 8.92 -0.66 -3.41
CA LYS A 776 9.83 -1.45 -4.25
C LYS A 776 8.98 -2.07 -5.35
N ILE A 777 8.91 -1.38 -6.49
CA ILE A 777 8.34 -1.92 -7.71
C ILE A 777 9.18 -3.16 -8.07
N PRO A 778 8.56 -4.34 -8.23
CA PRO A 778 9.28 -5.59 -8.50
C PRO A 778 10.14 -5.55 -9.77
#